data_AF-A0A8C7NWL5-F1
#
_entry.id   AF-A0A8C7NWL5-F1
#
_cell.length_a   1.000
_cell.length_b   1.000
_cell.length_c   1.000
_cell.angle_alpha   90.00
_cell.angle_beta   90.00
_cell.angle_gamma   90.00
#
_symmetry.space_group_name_H-M   'P 1'
#
loop_
_entity.id
_entity.type
_entity.pdbx_description
1 polymer ?
#
loop_
_entity_poly.entity_id
_entity_poly.type
_entity_poly.pdbx_seq_one_letter_code
_entity_poly.pdbx_strand_id
1 'polypeptide(L)'
;MAPRAIGLSSSRSREDVSEGSLSSKGALGAPVVPLPSGIPATSGAPPPATPSKAEPPASKQEEESLRGQVKDLEEKLETLKMKRAEDKVKLKELEKHKIQLEQLQEWKTKMQEQQTDLQKQLKEAKKDAREALEAKDRYMEEMSDTADAIEMATLDKEMAEERSESLQVEVESLKEKVEELTMDLEIIKHEVEEKGSDGAASSYHVKQLEEQNSRLKDALVRMRDLSSSEKQEHVKLQKQMEKKNGELETLRTQKEKLQEEMKQAEATIDELKEQVDAALGAEEMVETLTERNLDLEEKVRELRETVTDLEAINEMNDELQENSRETEMELREQLDLNGARVREAQKRVEAAQETVADYQQTINKYRQLTASLQDANKELTSAQNANAEQVQPPPPAELFDFKIKFAETKAYAKAIEMELRKMEVGQANRQVSLLTSFMPDSFLRHGGDHDCILVLLLIPRLICKAELISKQAQEKFDLNGNPVERTGVKMRGPPGEQLSFASGLVYSLTLLQATLHKYQQALNCCSVQVYTQMGTLYSEMSVHERSLDFFIDLLHKDQLDETVHVEPLTKAIKYYQQLYSIHLAEQTEDCTVQLADHIKFIQSALDCIGAEVVRLRAFLQPGQEGLALNILLKDLDTTCSDIKQFCKKIRRRMPGTDVPGVPAALSFGAPVSETLTDCRRQLTRVVAVLQEVAAAGAQMVAPLGEQEGLNALKLDDVAVKAVEQVYGSQGLNPHECLRQSCSAVISTMNKMATAMQEGEYDAERPQGKAPPVEARAAALRAEITDAEGLGVKLEDRDTVIKELKKSLKIKGEELSEAHVRLSLLEKKLDTSTKDADERVEKIQTKLDETLALLKKKEKEFEETMDALQADIDQLEAEKAELKQRLSSQSKSTIEGLRAPPASGIASIVTGSAGAALAPGAGGLSGPMQVVDSPLLRQQVEAQRLGIKHLKNENNRLKAEKMRAQLASLPPLHVPKLHLREATSSSSPPAEGTLHGILYRKTEQLLGTLLKMTATVKVVDITGKTPGDCEGCVHNIKSLSQGEVAEHVVSQQPGAKVSSDFATFPISSFVKAKEEKQGGTVFVGRVAIPCAKGQEQVHRLVLSQQHLQQVHRLLIA
;
A
#
# COMPACT_ATOMS: atom_id res chain seq x y z
N MET A 1 -4.81 -71.61 4.85
CA MET A 1 -4.38 -72.40 6.03
C MET A 1 -4.56 -71.56 7.28
N ALA A 2 -4.84 -72.21 8.41
CA ALA A 2 -5.09 -71.63 9.74
C ALA A 2 -4.95 -72.77 10.79
N PRO A 3 -5.00 -72.54 12.12
CA PRO A 3 -4.66 -71.34 12.93
C PRO A 3 -3.76 -71.65 14.16
N ARG A 4 -3.27 -70.60 14.86
CA ARG A 4 -3.00 -70.44 16.34
C ARG A 4 -2.14 -69.15 16.52
N ALA A 5 -2.41 -68.18 17.41
CA ALA A 5 -2.66 -68.15 18.88
C ALA A 5 -1.39 -68.46 19.71
N ILE A 6 -1.02 -67.82 20.83
CA ILE A 6 -1.52 -66.66 21.64
C ILE A 6 -0.32 -66.17 22.50
N GLY A 7 -0.19 -64.97 23.11
CA GLY A 7 -1.02 -63.74 23.15
C GLY A 7 -0.72 -62.87 24.41
N LEU A 8 -1.11 -61.58 24.38
CA LEU A 8 -1.20 -60.58 25.51
C LEU A 8 0.05 -60.07 26.29
N SER A 9 0.20 -58.73 26.26
CA SER A 9 0.45 -57.80 27.40
C SER A 9 1.83 -57.62 28.09
N SER A 10 2.07 -56.34 28.43
CA SER A 10 2.76 -55.78 29.62
C SER A 10 4.30 -55.70 29.74
N SER A 11 4.77 -54.45 29.90
CA SER A 11 5.78 -53.92 30.86
C SER A 11 7.18 -54.54 31.05
N ARG A 12 8.18 -53.64 31.08
CA ARG A 12 9.47 -53.69 31.83
C ARG A 12 10.43 -54.88 31.58
N SER A 13 11.54 -54.56 30.90
CA SER A 13 12.89 -55.06 31.25
C SER A 13 13.50 -54.13 32.32
N ARG A 14 13.90 -54.57 33.53
CA ARG A 14 15.05 -55.43 33.92
C ARG A 14 16.38 -54.65 33.91
N GLU A 15 17.34 -54.80 34.84
CA GLU A 15 17.52 -55.57 36.10
C GLU A 15 18.53 -54.74 36.98
N ASP A 16 18.54 -54.68 38.31
CA ASP A 16 18.70 -55.71 39.37
C ASP A 16 20.12 -56.35 39.41
N VAL A 17 20.79 -56.66 40.54
CA VAL A 17 20.50 -56.47 41.99
C VAL A 17 21.77 -56.68 42.87
N SER A 18 21.80 -56.15 44.11
CA SER A 18 22.70 -56.51 45.27
C SER A 18 24.24 -56.42 45.10
N GLU A 19 25.11 -56.46 46.12
CA GLU A 19 25.11 -56.28 47.61
C GLU A 19 26.57 -55.88 47.99
N GLY A 20 26.95 -55.30 49.14
CA GLY A 20 26.32 -54.98 50.43
C GLY A 20 27.47 -54.58 51.42
N SER A 21 27.31 -54.34 52.74
CA SER A 21 26.14 -54.08 53.60
C SER A 21 26.62 -53.72 55.03
N LEU A 22 26.01 -52.71 55.69
CA LEU A 22 26.17 -52.32 57.13
C LEU A 22 27.54 -51.67 57.50
N SER A 23 27.70 -50.85 58.55
CA SER A 23 26.86 -50.38 59.68
C SER A 23 27.43 -49.02 60.20
N SER A 24 26.92 -48.26 61.20
CA SER A 24 25.81 -48.39 62.15
C SER A 24 25.20 -47.00 62.52
N LYS A 25 25.12 -46.62 63.82
CA LYS A 25 24.72 -45.30 64.38
C LYS A 25 25.39 -45.06 65.74
N GLY A 26 25.57 -43.79 66.14
CA GLY A 26 25.99 -43.35 67.49
C GLY A 26 25.73 -41.85 67.68
N ALA A 27 25.46 -41.37 68.90
CA ALA A 27 24.96 -40.01 69.15
C ALA A 27 25.28 -39.46 70.57
N LEU A 28 24.93 -38.17 70.78
CA LEU A 28 24.89 -37.39 72.04
C LEU A 28 26.22 -36.79 72.55
N GLY A 29 26.12 -35.59 73.16
CA GLY A 29 27.11 -35.06 74.12
C GLY A 29 27.69 -33.66 73.84
N ALA A 30 27.33 -32.69 74.69
CA ALA A 30 28.07 -31.42 74.94
C ALA A 30 28.43 -31.40 76.46
N PRO A 31 28.80 -30.30 77.17
CA PRO A 31 29.11 -28.90 76.78
C PRO A 31 30.33 -28.25 77.55
N VAL A 32 30.42 -26.90 77.55
CA VAL A 32 31.04 -25.96 78.55
C VAL A 32 32.57 -25.68 78.56
N VAL A 33 32.97 -24.52 77.99
CA VAL A 33 33.62 -23.31 78.61
C VAL A 33 34.41 -23.52 79.94
N PRO A 34 35.69 -23.05 80.11
CA PRO A 34 35.95 -21.63 80.41
C PRO A 34 37.31 -20.97 80.02
N LEU A 35 37.34 -19.64 80.16
CA LEU A 35 38.49 -18.69 80.18
C LEU A 35 39.18 -18.67 81.60
N PRO A 36 40.23 -17.85 81.93
CA PRO A 36 40.99 -16.83 81.16
C PRO A 36 42.55 -16.77 81.34
N SER A 37 43.21 -15.87 80.59
CA SER A 37 44.44 -15.07 80.92
C SER A 37 45.83 -15.70 81.24
N GLY A 38 46.93 -15.03 80.84
CA GLY A 38 48.27 -15.14 81.49
C GLY A 38 49.54 -14.87 80.63
N ILE A 39 50.48 -14.04 81.12
CA ILE A 39 51.73 -13.47 80.48
C ILE A 39 52.71 -13.06 81.62
N PRO A 40 54.07 -12.88 81.51
CA PRO A 40 55.07 -13.07 80.42
C PRO A 40 56.30 -13.98 80.80
N ALA A 41 57.33 -14.12 79.92
CA ALA A 41 58.75 -14.36 80.31
C ALA A 41 59.79 -14.08 79.18
N THR A 42 61.08 -13.91 79.53
CA THR A 42 62.22 -13.55 78.63
C THR A 42 63.59 -14.14 79.06
N SER A 43 64.46 -14.56 78.13
CA SER A 43 65.95 -14.72 78.26
C SER A 43 66.53 -15.28 76.94
N GLY A 44 67.79 -15.09 76.48
CA GLY A 44 68.99 -14.43 77.03
C GLY A 44 70.08 -14.20 75.95
N ALA A 45 71.32 -13.80 76.31
CA ALA A 45 72.35 -13.30 75.36
C ALA A 45 73.83 -13.71 75.69
N PRO A 46 74.86 -12.82 75.69
CA PRO A 46 75.91 -12.56 74.64
C PRO A 46 77.34 -13.03 75.11
N PRO A 47 78.56 -12.48 74.80
CA PRO A 47 78.99 -11.37 73.91
C PRO A 47 80.17 -11.59 72.86
N PRO A 48 81.49 -11.21 73.00
CA PRO A 48 82.17 -10.41 71.93
C PRO A 48 83.69 -10.67 71.58
N ALA A 49 84.26 -9.94 70.60
CA ALA A 49 85.53 -9.12 70.68
C ALA A 49 86.19 -8.78 69.30
N THR A 50 87.20 -7.88 69.27
CA THR A 50 87.86 -7.22 68.10
C THR A 50 89.41 -7.14 68.29
N PRO A 51 90.31 -6.41 67.56
CA PRO A 51 90.28 -5.71 66.23
C PRO A 51 91.58 -5.81 65.32
N SER A 52 91.57 -5.16 64.13
CA SER A 52 92.66 -4.32 63.50
C SER A 52 93.69 -4.81 62.43
N LYS A 53 93.91 -3.92 61.42
CA LYS A 53 95.19 -3.45 60.77
C LYS A 53 95.78 -4.04 59.43
N ALA A 54 95.62 -3.26 58.34
CA ALA A 54 96.49 -2.92 57.16
C ALA A 54 97.32 -3.94 56.30
N GLU A 55 97.07 -3.90 54.97
CA GLU A 55 97.97 -3.83 53.75
C GLU A 55 99.44 -4.34 53.71
N PRO A 56 100.06 -4.59 52.51
CA PRO A 56 99.61 -5.22 51.24
C PRO A 56 100.74 -6.19 50.68
N PRO A 57 101.16 -6.23 49.38
CA PRO A 57 100.50 -6.51 48.07
C PRO A 57 101.08 -7.75 47.29
N ALA A 58 100.34 -8.30 46.29
CA ALA A 58 100.84 -8.89 45.00
C ALA A 58 99.73 -9.70 44.26
N SER A 59 98.88 -9.14 43.39
CA SER A 59 99.11 -8.61 42.01
C SER A 59 99.07 -9.63 40.84
N LYS A 60 98.19 -9.36 39.87
CA LYS A 60 98.16 -9.83 38.46
C LYS A 60 97.72 -11.26 38.09
N GLN A 61 97.62 -12.22 39.02
CA GLN A 61 96.94 -13.50 38.70
C GLN A 61 95.46 -13.51 39.09
N GLU A 62 95.05 -12.59 39.98
CA GLU A 62 93.65 -12.46 40.41
C GLU A 62 92.77 -11.76 39.37
N GLU A 63 93.28 -10.83 38.55
CA GLU A 63 92.44 -9.97 37.70
C GLU A 63 91.65 -10.74 36.62
N GLU A 64 92.22 -11.81 36.03
CA GLU A 64 91.47 -12.66 35.09
C GLU A 64 90.47 -13.58 35.82
N SER A 65 90.83 -14.10 37.00
CA SER A 65 89.91 -14.87 37.84
C SER A 65 88.72 -14.02 38.30
N LEU A 66 88.98 -12.77 38.69
CA LEU A 66 87.96 -11.78 39.05
C LEU A 66 87.10 -11.39 37.85
N ARG A 67 87.65 -11.25 36.64
CA ARG A 67 86.84 -11.02 35.42
C ARG A 67 85.94 -12.20 35.08
N GLY A 68 86.43 -13.43 35.24
CA GLY A 68 85.61 -14.64 35.13
C GLY A 68 84.49 -14.64 36.16
N GLN A 69 84.82 -14.42 37.44
CA GLN A 69 83.86 -14.35 38.55
C GLN A 69 82.82 -13.23 38.38
N VAL A 70 83.21 -12.05 37.87
CA VAL A 70 82.27 -10.95 37.58
C VAL A 70 81.24 -11.38 36.54
N LYS A 71 81.64 -11.99 35.41
CA LYS A 71 80.69 -12.50 34.41
C LYS A 71 79.79 -13.59 34.97
N ASP A 72 80.36 -14.52 35.75
CA ASP A 72 79.64 -15.57 36.47
C ASP A 72 78.63 -15.01 37.48
N LEU A 73 78.92 -13.84 38.07
CA LEU A 73 78.04 -13.11 38.99
C LEU A 73 76.99 -12.28 38.25
N GLU A 74 77.30 -11.73 37.09
CA GLU A 74 76.34 -11.01 36.22
C GLU A 74 75.28 -11.97 35.65
N GLU A 75 75.68 -13.16 35.18
CA GLU A 75 74.73 -14.20 34.73
C GLU A 75 73.88 -14.75 35.90
N LYS A 76 74.44 -14.86 37.10
CA LYS A 76 73.68 -15.14 38.34
C LYS A 76 72.76 -13.97 38.73
N LEU A 77 73.16 -12.73 38.48
CA LEU A 77 72.34 -11.55 38.77
C LEU A 77 71.13 -11.48 37.82
N GLU A 78 71.29 -11.72 36.51
CA GLU A 78 70.17 -11.75 35.57
C GLU A 78 69.23 -12.92 35.82
N THR A 79 69.74 -14.13 36.08
CA THR A 79 68.86 -15.26 36.44
C THR A 79 68.12 -15.05 37.77
N LEU A 80 68.71 -14.30 38.72
CA LEU A 80 68.00 -13.85 39.93
C LEU A 80 67.02 -12.69 39.68
N LYS A 81 67.26 -11.80 38.71
CA LYS A 81 66.30 -10.78 38.27
C LYS A 81 65.09 -11.41 37.59
N MET A 82 65.30 -12.35 36.66
CA MET A 82 64.21 -13.10 36.01
C MET A 82 63.36 -13.85 37.05
N LYS A 83 64.00 -14.62 37.95
CA LYS A 83 63.26 -15.29 39.05
C LYS A 83 62.49 -14.30 39.92
N ARG A 84 63.10 -13.19 40.35
CA ARG A 84 62.41 -12.15 41.13
C ARG A 84 61.26 -11.47 40.35
N ALA A 85 61.33 -11.40 39.02
CA ALA A 85 60.25 -10.91 38.18
C ALA A 85 59.11 -11.93 38.07
N GLU A 86 59.41 -13.20 37.81
CA GLU A 86 58.42 -14.29 37.83
C GLU A 86 57.75 -14.42 39.19
N ASP A 87 58.51 -14.40 40.29
CA ASP A 87 57.99 -14.53 41.65
C ASP A 87 57.10 -13.34 42.03
N LYS A 88 57.34 -12.16 41.43
CA LYS A 88 56.46 -10.98 41.54
C LYS A 88 55.18 -11.12 40.71
N VAL A 89 55.17 -11.90 39.63
CA VAL A 89 53.94 -12.27 38.89
C VAL A 89 53.16 -13.32 39.69
N LYS A 90 53.82 -14.39 40.13
CA LYS A 90 53.24 -15.46 40.97
C LYS A 90 52.64 -14.90 42.27
N LEU A 91 53.24 -13.89 42.88
CA LEU A 91 52.66 -13.18 44.03
C LEU A 91 51.34 -12.49 43.71
N LYS A 92 51.22 -11.81 42.56
CA LYS A 92 49.95 -11.19 42.14
C LYS A 92 48.88 -12.21 41.78
N GLU A 93 49.28 -13.35 41.22
CA GLU A 93 48.38 -14.48 40.94
C GLU A 93 47.88 -15.10 42.26
N LEU A 94 48.75 -15.25 43.26
CA LEU A 94 48.38 -15.66 44.62
C LEU A 94 47.47 -14.65 45.32
N GLU A 95 47.69 -13.34 45.17
CA GLU A 95 46.77 -12.30 45.68
C GLU A 95 45.39 -12.40 45.02
N LYS A 96 45.34 -12.57 43.69
CA LYS A 96 44.08 -12.78 42.95
C LYS A 96 43.35 -14.05 43.41
N HIS A 97 44.06 -15.16 43.56
CA HIS A 97 43.47 -16.41 44.05
C HIS A 97 43.06 -16.35 45.52
N LYS A 98 43.76 -15.57 46.36
CA LYS A 98 43.34 -15.30 47.74
C LYS A 98 42.01 -14.54 47.79
N ILE A 99 41.85 -13.49 46.99
CA ILE A 99 40.58 -12.74 46.90
C ILE A 99 39.44 -13.65 46.40
N GLN A 100 39.70 -14.51 45.40
CA GLN A 100 38.72 -15.50 44.94
C GLN A 100 38.35 -16.52 46.04
N LEU A 101 39.32 -16.95 46.86
CA LEU A 101 39.08 -17.86 47.98
C LEU A 101 38.24 -17.19 49.08
N GLU A 102 38.54 -15.92 49.40
CA GLU A 102 37.80 -15.13 50.39
C GLU A 102 36.33 -14.92 49.96
N GLN A 103 36.10 -14.57 48.68
CA GLN A 103 34.75 -14.48 48.11
C GLN A 103 33.99 -15.82 48.16
N LEU A 104 34.66 -16.95 47.88
CA LEU A 104 34.05 -18.28 47.98
C LEU A 104 33.78 -18.69 49.44
N GLN A 105 34.57 -18.23 50.40
CA GLN A 105 34.33 -18.45 51.84
C GLN A 105 33.14 -17.63 52.34
N GLU A 106 32.98 -16.37 51.93
CA GLU A 106 31.78 -15.58 52.21
C GLU A 106 30.52 -16.21 51.60
N TRP A 107 30.58 -16.61 50.33
CA TRP A 107 29.43 -17.20 49.64
C TRP A 107 29.02 -18.55 50.26
N LYS A 108 30.01 -19.38 50.64
CA LYS A 108 29.76 -20.61 51.41
C LYS A 108 29.11 -20.31 52.76
N THR A 109 29.54 -19.27 53.47
CA THR A 109 28.98 -18.90 54.78
C THR A 109 27.51 -18.50 54.65
N LYS A 110 27.17 -17.65 53.68
CA LYS A 110 25.77 -17.25 53.39
C LYS A 110 24.88 -18.44 53.03
N MET A 111 25.38 -19.39 52.22
CA MET A 111 24.64 -20.63 51.91
C MET A 111 24.49 -21.55 53.13
N GLN A 112 25.49 -21.61 54.02
CA GLN A 112 25.42 -22.35 55.28
C GLN A 112 24.32 -21.78 56.21
N GLU A 113 24.22 -20.45 56.30
CA GLU A 113 23.20 -19.73 57.08
C GLU A 113 21.79 -19.96 56.51
N GLN A 114 21.60 -19.77 55.20
CA GLN A 114 20.33 -20.06 54.51
C GLN A 114 19.89 -21.52 54.69
N GLN A 115 20.82 -22.47 54.64
CA GLN A 115 20.51 -23.88 54.89
C GLN A 115 20.05 -24.13 56.34
N THR A 116 20.58 -23.41 57.33
CA THR A 116 20.14 -23.54 58.73
C THR A 116 18.76 -22.94 59.00
N ASP A 117 18.42 -21.79 58.40
CA ASP A 117 17.09 -21.19 58.57
C ASP A 117 15.98 -22.02 57.89
N LEU A 118 16.24 -22.56 56.69
CA LEU A 118 15.31 -23.49 56.04
C LEU A 118 15.08 -24.77 56.86
N GLN A 119 16.11 -25.30 57.53
CA GLN A 119 15.96 -26.43 58.46
C GLN A 119 15.16 -26.07 59.72
N LYS A 120 15.23 -24.82 60.18
CA LYS A 120 14.43 -24.33 61.31
C LYS A 120 12.95 -24.24 60.93
N GLN A 121 12.63 -23.52 59.86
CA GLN A 121 11.25 -23.33 59.37
C GLN A 121 10.54 -24.67 59.12
N LEU A 122 11.22 -25.62 58.46
CA LEU A 122 10.70 -26.96 58.16
C LEU A 122 10.41 -27.80 59.43
N LYS A 123 11.09 -27.51 60.55
CA LYS A 123 10.84 -28.14 61.84
C LYS A 123 9.67 -27.49 62.59
N GLU A 124 9.50 -26.19 62.43
CA GLU A 124 8.43 -25.38 63.04
C GLU A 124 7.07 -25.76 62.43
N ALA A 125 6.92 -25.72 61.11
CA ALA A 125 5.70 -26.15 60.42
C ALA A 125 5.28 -27.62 60.71
N LYS A 126 6.26 -28.52 60.97
CA LYS A 126 6.01 -29.92 61.34
C LYS A 126 5.55 -30.12 62.79
N LYS A 127 5.69 -29.12 63.66
CA LYS A 127 5.10 -29.12 65.01
C LYS A 127 3.64 -28.71 64.91
N ASP A 128 3.37 -27.60 64.25
CA ASP A 128 2.05 -26.98 64.25
C ASP A 128 1.01 -27.85 63.50
N ALA A 129 1.42 -28.50 62.42
CA ALA A 129 0.60 -29.52 61.72
C ALA A 129 0.24 -30.75 62.58
N ARG A 130 0.99 -31.04 63.66
CA ARG A 130 0.65 -32.10 64.62
C ARG A 130 -0.32 -31.60 65.69
N GLU A 131 -0.09 -30.40 66.20
CA GLU A 131 -0.97 -29.78 67.21
C GLU A 131 -2.38 -29.52 66.64
N ALA A 132 -2.50 -29.22 65.34
CA ALA A 132 -3.79 -29.15 64.64
C ALA A 132 -4.52 -30.51 64.56
N LEU A 133 -3.80 -31.62 64.33
CA LEU A 133 -4.37 -32.98 64.32
C LEU A 133 -4.87 -33.38 65.71
N GLU A 134 -4.05 -33.17 66.74
CA GLU A 134 -4.41 -33.47 68.14
C GLU A 134 -5.59 -32.62 68.66
N ALA A 135 -5.87 -31.47 68.02
CA ALA A 135 -7.05 -30.65 68.32
C ALA A 135 -8.32 -31.19 67.62
N LYS A 136 -8.21 -31.65 66.36
CA LYS A 136 -9.33 -32.23 65.62
C LYS A 136 -9.88 -33.49 66.32
N ASP A 137 -9.00 -34.40 66.73
CA ASP A 137 -9.43 -35.70 67.25
C ASP A 137 -10.27 -35.57 68.53
N ARG A 138 -9.96 -34.59 69.40
CA ARG A 138 -10.76 -34.26 70.59
C ARG A 138 -12.16 -33.75 70.24
N TYR A 139 -12.25 -32.90 69.21
CA TYR A 139 -13.54 -32.37 68.77
C TYR A 139 -14.46 -33.45 68.19
N MET A 140 -13.91 -34.50 67.56
CA MET A 140 -14.71 -35.65 67.13
C MET A 140 -15.22 -36.48 68.32
N GLU A 141 -14.43 -36.61 69.38
CA GLU A 141 -14.81 -37.31 70.62
C GLU A 141 -15.93 -36.56 71.36
N GLU A 142 -15.78 -35.25 71.54
CA GLU A 142 -16.81 -34.37 72.14
C GLU A 142 -18.14 -34.39 71.34
N MET A 143 -18.08 -34.39 70.01
CA MET A 143 -19.29 -34.47 69.17
C MET A 143 -20.01 -35.81 69.31
N SER A 144 -19.30 -36.92 69.55
CA SER A 144 -19.91 -38.24 69.75
C SER A 144 -20.75 -38.27 71.02
N ASP A 145 -20.21 -37.80 72.14
CA ASP A 145 -20.93 -37.74 73.43
C ASP A 145 -22.22 -36.90 73.35
N THR A 146 -22.26 -35.87 72.48
CA THR A 146 -23.48 -35.07 72.29
C THR A 146 -24.57 -35.77 71.47
N ALA A 147 -24.23 -36.75 70.64
CA ALA A 147 -25.22 -37.49 69.84
C ALA A 147 -26.00 -38.48 70.72
N ASP A 148 -25.31 -39.29 71.52
CA ASP A 148 -25.89 -40.26 72.46
C ASP A 148 -26.88 -39.59 73.43
N ALA A 149 -26.58 -38.36 73.86
CA ALA A 149 -27.47 -37.57 74.72
C ALA A 149 -28.79 -37.16 74.05
N ILE A 150 -28.83 -36.99 72.72
CA ILE A 150 -30.02 -36.60 71.96
C ILE A 150 -30.93 -37.80 71.69
N GLU A 151 -30.36 -38.98 71.39
CA GLU A 151 -31.16 -40.21 71.20
C GLU A 151 -31.93 -40.56 72.48
N MET A 152 -31.25 -40.52 73.64
CA MET A 152 -31.87 -40.76 74.95
C MET A 152 -33.03 -39.80 75.25
N ALA A 153 -32.87 -38.51 74.92
CA ALA A 153 -33.92 -37.50 75.14
C ALA A 153 -35.13 -37.66 74.20
N THR A 154 -34.96 -38.33 73.07
CA THR A 154 -36.03 -38.55 72.08
C THR A 154 -36.95 -39.71 72.49
N LEU A 155 -36.37 -40.81 72.99
CA LEU A 155 -37.11 -42.00 73.42
C LEU A 155 -38.12 -41.73 74.55
N ASP A 156 -37.76 -40.89 75.52
CA ASP A 156 -38.64 -40.53 76.64
C ASP A 156 -39.89 -39.73 76.20
N LYS A 157 -39.83 -39.05 75.05
CA LYS A 157 -40.96 -38.30 74.49
C LYS A 157 -42.03 -39.23 73.91
N GLU A 158 -41.64 -40.18 73.07
CA GLU A 158 -42.58 -41.07 72.36
C GLU A 158 -43.37 -41.94 73.35
N MET A 159 -42.70 -42.43 74.40
CA MET A 159 -43.30 -43.20 75.51
C MET A 159 -44.32 -42.42 76.37
N ALA A 160 -44.36 -41.10 76.26
CA ALA A 160 -45.37 -40.26 76.91
C ALA A 160 -46.62 -40.04 76.03
N GLU A 161 -46.43 -39.94 74.71
CA GLU A 161 -47.51 -39.65 73.76
C GLU A 161 -48.44 -40.86 73.55
N GLU A 162 -47.89 -42.07 73.39
CA GLU A 162 -48.67 -43.32 73.23
C GLU A 162 -49.64 -43.56 74.42
N ARG A 163 -49.22 -43.22 75.65
CA ARG A 163 -50.08 -43.33 76.84
C ARG A 163 -51.26 -42.36 76.84
N SER A 164 -51.13 -41.20 76.20
CA SER A 164 -52.19 -40.19 76.17
C SER A 164 -53.33 -40.62 75.23
N GLU A 165 -52.98 -41.12 74.04
CA GLU A 165 -53.98 -41.51 73.03
C GLU A 165 -54.83 -42.71 73.50
N SER A 166 -54.20 -43.72 74.11
CA SER A 166 -54.90 -44.92 74.58
C SER A 166 -56.00 -44.62 75.61
N LEU A 167 -55.80 -43.65 76.51
CA LEU A 167 -56.79 -43.27 77.52
C LEU A 167 -57.97 -42.47 76.92
N GLN A 168 -57.75 -41.78 75.80
CA GLN A 168 -58.78 -40.95 75.17
C GLN A 168 -59.84 -41.81 74.45
N VAL A 169 -59.43 -42.93 73.85
CA VAL A 169 -60.34 -43.87 73.15
C VAL A 169 -61.32 -44.56 74.11
N GLU A 170 -60.91 -44.94 75.32
CA GLU A 170 -61.80 -45.58 76.30
C GLU A 170 -62.98 -44.69 76.68
N VAL A 171 -62.74 -43.38 76.83
CA VAL A 171 -63.73 -42.37 77.25
C VAL A 171 -64.87 -42.18 76.23
N GLU A 172 -64.60 -42.35 74.94
CA GLU A 172 -65.60 -42.13 73.89
C GLU A 172 -66.60 -43.31 73.83
N SER A 173 -66.12 -44.56 73.91
CA SER A 173 -66.95 -45.77 73.89
C SER A 173 -67.95 -45.92 75.06
N LEU A 174 -67.78 -45.12 76.12
CA LEU A 174 -68.68 -45.05 77.27
C LEU A 174 -69.80 -44.03 77.10
N LYS A 175 -69.67 -43.05 76.19
CA LYS A 175 -70.70 -42.02 75.96
C LYS A 175 -71.85 -42.54 75.08
N GLU A 176 -71.51 -43.22 73.98
CA GLU A 176 -72.49 -43.74 73.00
C GLU A 176 -73.57 -44.61 73.68
N LYS A 177 -73.15 -45.45 74.64
CA LYS A 177 -74.02 -46.32 75.46
C LYS A 177 -75.01 -45.60 76.37
N VAL A 178 -74.87 -44.28 76.56
CA VAL A 178 -75.81 -43.46 77.36
C VAL A 178 -76.86 -42.82 76.45
N GLU A 179 -76.48 -42.39 75.25
CA GLU A 179 -77.36 -41.70 74.31
C GLU A 179 -78.40 -42.65 73.70
N GLU A 180 -78.00 -43.88 73.36
CA GLU A 180 -78.89 -44.93 72.84
C GLU A 180 -80.01 -45.27 73.85
N LEU A 181 -79.67 -45.45 75.12
CA LEU A 181 -80.62 -45.68 76.23
C LEU A 181 -81.53 -44.46 76.54
N THR A 182 -81.20 -43.28 76.00
CA THR A 182 -81.99 -42.06 76.20
C THR A 182 -83.06 -41.89 75.11
N MET A 183 -82.73 -42.18 73.84
CA MET A 183 -83.70 -42.10 72.73
C MET A 183 -84.90 -43.04 72.92
N ASP A 184 -84.66 -44.28 73.40
CA ASP A 184 -85.73 -45.25 73.67
C ASP A 184 -86.76 -44.73 74.69
N LEU A 185 -86.34 -43.89 75.65
CA LEU A 185 -87.24 -43.28 76.63
C LEU A 185 -88.04 -42.08 76.08
N GLU A 186 -87.52 -41.37 75.07
CA GLU A 186 -88.23 -40.24 74.45
C GLU A 186 -89.29 -40.71 73.43
N ILE A 187 -89.06 -41.80 72.70
CA ILE A 187 -90.06 -42.40 71.80
C ILE A 187 -91.30 -42.85 72.59
N ILE A 188 -91.08 -43.51 73.75
CA ILE A 188 -92.13 -43.91 74.71
C ILE A 188 -92.95 -42.70 75.22
N LYS A 189 -92.44 -41.47 75.06
CA LYS A 189 -93.07 -40.24 75.53
C LYS A 189 -93.73 -39.44 74.41
N HIS A 190 -93.13 -39.33 73.22
CA HIS A 190 -93.69 -38.49 72.16
C HIS A 190 -94.91 -39.09 71.46
N GLU A 191 -95.09 -40.43 71.51
CA GLU A 191 -96.34 -41.09 71.10
C GLU A 191 -97.54 -40.75 72.04
N VAL A 192 -97.28 -40.24 73.25
CA VAL A 192 -98.31 -39.91 74.25
C VAL A 192 -98.93 -38.52 74.00
N GLU A 193 -98.23 -37.60 73.33
CA GLU A 193 -98.60 -36.17 73.35
C GLU A 193 -99.08 -35.58 72.00
N GLU A 194 -98.29 -35.54 70.93
CA GLU A 194 -98.54 -34.54 69.87
C GLU A 194 -99.46 -34.95 68.69
N LYS A 195 -100.77 -34.80 68.90
CA LYS A 195 -101.81 -34.61 67.86
C LYS A 195 -102.74 -33.46 68.29
N GLY A 196 -102.86 -32.30 67.61
CA GLY A 196 -102.30 -31.82 66.34
C GLY A 196 -102.36 -30.27 66.14
N SER A 197 -102.23 -29.74 64.89
CA SER A 197 -101.55 -28.44 64.56
C SER A 197 -102.03 -27.63 63.29
N ASP A 198 -101.49 -26.41 63.00
CA ASP A 198 -101.79 -25.49 61.83
C ASP A 198 -100.65 -24.44 61.47
N GLY A 199 -100.82 -23.49 60.49
CA GLY A 199 -99.76 -22.67 59.82
C GLY A 199 -99.90 -21.10 59.67
N ALA A 200 -99.34 -20.46 58.59
CA ALA A 200 -98.96 -19.01 58.54
C ALA A 200 -99.13 -18.21 57.20
N ALA A 201 -99.28 -16.86 57.26
CA ALA A 201 -98.98 -15.86 56.18
C ALA A 201 -99.08 -14.36 56.63
N SER A 202 -98.05 -13.53 56.44
CA SER A 202 -98.03 -12.11 56.88
C SER A 202 -96.68 -11.74 57.54
N SER A 203 -95.80 -10.87 57.06
CA SER A 203 -96.01 -9.41 57.04
C SER A 203 -94.98 -8.65 56.18
N TYR A 204 -95.39 -7.65 55.41
CA TYR A 204 -96.69 -7.65 54.72
C TYR A 204 -96.57 -7.07 53.34
N HIS A 205 -96.45 -5.74 53.16
CA HIS A 205 -97.25 -5.19 52.06
C HIS A 205 -96.61 -5.15 50.67
N VAL A 206 -95.44 -4.54 50.48
CA VAL A 206 -94.66 -4.76 49.23
C VAL A 206 -93.99 -6.15 49.26
N LYS A 207 -93.95 -6.75 50.46
CA LYS A 207 -93.72 -8.18 50.71
C LYS A 207 -95.01 -9.03 50.56
N GLN A 208 -96.00 -8.53 49.80
CA GLN A 208 -97.31 -9.15 49.46
C GLN A 208 -97.58 -8.86 47.98
N LEU A 209 -97.48 -7.59 47.59
CA LEU A 209 -97.43 -7.11 46.22
C LEU A 209 -95.97 -6.77 45.86
N GLU A 210 -95.14 -7.73 45.41
CA GLU A 210 -95.55 -9.01 44.83
C GLU A 210 -94.77 -10.24 45.33
N GLU A 211 -95.01 -10.53 46.60
CA GLU A 211 -95.32 -11.90 47.04
C GLU A 211 -96.60 -12.47 46.35
N GLN A 212 -97.11 -11.89 45.24
CA GLN A 212 -98.36 -12.26 44.55
C GLN A 212 -98.14 -12.70 43.10
N ASN A 213 -97.36 -11.96 42.32
CA ASN A 213 -96.64 -12.57 41.19
C ASN A 213 -95.55 -13.54 41.66
N SER A 214 -95.07 -13.46 42.92
CA SER A 214 -94.62 -14.68 43.61
C SER A 214 -95.79 -15.64 43.82
N ARG A 215 -96.83 -15.42 44.65
CA ARG A 215 -97.86 -16.45 44.99
C ARG A 215 -98.39 -17.29 43.81
N LEU A 216 -98.49 -16.74 42.60
CA LEU A 216 -98.99 -17.45 41.41
C LEU A 216 -97.93 -18.05 40.47
N LYS A 217 -96.64 -17.81 40.66
CA LYS A 217 -95.62 -18.85 40.40
C LYS A 217 -95.18 -19.59 41.66
N ASP A 218 -95.70 -19.22 42.83
CA ASP A 218 -95.50 -20.01 44.04
C ASP A 218 -96.39 -21.28 44.06
N ALA A 219 -97.39 -21.34 43.17
CA ALA A 219 -98.01 -22.61 42.81
C ALA A 219 -96.98 -23.61 42.25
N LEU A 220 -96.01 -23.13 41.43
CA LEU A 220 -94.83 -23.90 41.04
C LEU A 220 -93.76 -23.95 42.15
N VAL A 221 -93.75 -22.99 43.10
CA VAL A 221 -92.98 -23.14 44.34
C VAL A 221 -93.47 -24.27 45.23
N ARG A 222 -94.73 -24.72 45.18
CA ARG A 222 -95.05 -25.98 45.87
C ARG A 222 -94.33 -27.20 45.28
N MET A 223 -93.71 -27.08 44.10
CA MET A 223 -92.67 -28.00 43.60
C MET A 223 -91.21 -27.47 43.72
N ARG A 224 -90.96 -26.18 44.00
CA ARG A 224 -89.73 -25.77 44.72
C ARG A 224 -89.68 -26.47 46.08
N ASP A 225 -90.82 -26.68 46.73
CA ASP A 225 -90.86 -27.14 48.11
C ASP A 225 -90.86 -28.67 48.20
N LEU A 226 -91.75 -29.39 47.50
CA LEU A 226 -91.72 -30.86 47.53
C LEU A 226 -90.54 -31.47 46.77
N SER A 227 -90.36 -31.13 45.49
CA SER A 227 -89.26 -31.71 44.71
C SER A 227 -87.89 -31.20 45.20
N SER A 228 -87.79 -29.99 45.78
CA SER A 228 -86.59 -29.59 46.54
C SER A 228 -86.59 -29.94 48.04
N SER A 229 -87.54 -30.76 48.52
CA SER A 229 -87.39 -31.50 49.78
C SER A 229 -86.66 -32.82 49.51
N GLU A 230 -87.06 -33.60 48.51
CA GLU A 230 -86.34 -34.81 48.09
C GLU A 230 -84.95 -34.44 47.54
N LYS A 231 -84.89 -33.42 46.67
CA LYS A 231 -83.65 -32.77 46.20
C LYS A 231 -83.03 -31.83 47.27
N GLN A 232 -83.45 -31.96 48.53
CA GLN A 232 -82.66 -31.57 49.71
C GLN A 232 -82.24 -32.78 50.55
N GLU A 233 -83.04 -33.81 50.73
CA GLU A 233 -82.72 -34.94 51.63
C GLU A 233 -81.87 -36.01 50.95
N HIS A 234 -82.26 -36.45 49.75
CA HIS A 234 -81.39 -37.24 48.90
C HIS A 234 -80.11 -36.45 48.58
N VAL A 235 -80.22 -35.13 48.44
CA VAL A 235 -79.07 -34.21 48.30
C VAL A 235 -78.34 -33.96 49.62
N LYS A 236 -78.88 -34.22 50.82
CA LYS A 236 -78.18 -34.17 52.11
C LYS A 236 -77.40 -35.46 52.34
N LEU A 237 -78.04 -36.61 52.16
CA LEU A 237 -77.39 -37.93 52.23
C LEU A 237 -76.32 -38.07 51.16
N GLN A 238 -76.64 -37.73 49.90
CA GLN A 238 -75.67 -37.72 48.82
C GLN A 238 -74.58 -36.67 49.07
N LYS A 239 -74.87 -35.44 49.55
CA LYS A 239 -73.80 -34.51 49.97
C LYS A 239 -73.02 -34.97 51.18
N GLN A 240 -73.57 -35.76 52.10
CA GLN A 240 -72.81 -36.32 53.23
C GLN A 240 -71.89 -37.45 52.73
N MET A 241 -72.36 -38.27 51.79
CA MET A 241 -71.57 -39.32 51.15
C MET A 241 -70.48 -38.69 50.25
N GLU A 242 -70.82 -37.73 49.39
CA GLU A 242 -69.88 -36.93 48.58
C GLU A 242 -68.96 -36.05 49.45
N LYS A 243 -69.39 -35.58 50.63
CA LYS A 243 -68.53 -34.88 51.59
C LYS A 243 -67.65 -35.83 52.39
N LYS A 244 -68.04 -37.07 52.65
CA LYS A 244 -67.19 -38.07 53.32
C LYS A 244 -66.22 -38.76 52.37
N ASN A 245 -66.66 -39.08 51.16
CA ASN A 245 -65.80 -39.52 50.06
C ASN A 245 -64.89 -38.36 49.63
N GLY A 246 -65.43 -37.13 49.54
CA GLY A 246 -64.67 -35.92 49.31
C GLY A 246 -63.70 -35.58 50.45
N GLU A 247 -64.06 -35.80 51.72
CA GLU A 247 -63.12 -35.69 52.86
C GLU A 247 -62.00 -36.73 52.73
N LEU A 248 -62.33 -37.99 52.41
CA LEU A 248 -61.35 -39.05 52.17
C LEU A 248 -60.48 -38.79 50.93
N GLU A 249 -61.02 -38.19 49.88
CA GLU A 249 -60.28 -37.79 48.67
C GLU A 249 -59.45 -36.53 48.90
N THR A 250 -59.90 -35.59 49.75
CA THR A 250 -59.04 -34.49 50.24
C THR A 250 -57.96 -34.99 51.17
N LEU A 251 -58.20 -35.99 52.04
CA LEU A 251 -57.20 -36.57 52.91
C LEU A 251 -56.20 -37.45 52.14
N ARG A 252 -56.66 -38.19 51.11
CA ARG A 252 -55.77 -38.90 50.17
C ARG A 252 -54.94 -37.92 49.36
N THR A 253 -55.55 -36.92 48.73
CA THR A 253 -54.79 -35.93 47.96
C THR A 253 -53.94 -35.00 48.84
N GLN A 254 -54.29 -34.79 50.12
CA GLN A 254 -53.40 -34.14 51.10
C GLN A 254 -52.25 -35.05 51.50
N LYS A 255 -52.47 -36.37 51.71
CA LYS A 255 -51.38 -37.32 51.95
C LYS A 255 -50.45 -37.42 50.73
N GLU A 256 -51.01 -37.57 49.54
CA GLU A 256 -50.26 -37.63 48.28
C GLU A 256 -49.50 -36.31 48.04
N LYS A 257 -50.12 -35.15 48.31
CA LYS A 257 -49.41 -33.86 48.30
C LYS A 257 -48.29 -33.79 49.32
N LEU A 258 -48.55 -34.05 50.61
CA LEU A 258 -47.52 -34.02 51.65
C LEU A 258 -46.38 -35.01 51.38
N GLN A 259 -46.69 -36.17 50.79
CA GLN A 259 -45.70 -37.18 50.41
C GLN A 259 -44.93 -36.82 49.13
N GLU A 260 -45.52 -36.01 48.24
CA GLU A 260 -44.83 -35.47 47.06
C GLU A 260 -44.05 -34.18 47.39
N GLU A 261 -44.58 -33.33 48.28
CA GLU A 261 -43.91 -32.17 48.89
C GLU A 261 -42.72 -32.63 49.75
N MET A 262 -42.83 -33.75 50.46
CA MET A 262 -41.69 -34.40 51.14
C MET A 262 -40.62 -34.84 50.15
N LYS A 263 -40.95 -35.57 49.08
CA LYS A 263 -39.97 -35.94 48.04
C LYS A 263 -39.37 -34.73 47.34
N GLN A 264 -40.14 -33.68 47.12
CA GLN A 264 -39.65 -32.42 46.53
C GLN A 264 -38.71 -31.71 47.51
N ALA A 265 -39.01 -31.72 48.81
CA ALA A 265 -38.08 -31.25 49.84
C ALA A 265 -36.79 -32.09 49.87
N GLU A 266 -36.88 -33.42 49.86
CA GLU A 266 -35.72 -34.33 49.78
C GLU A 266 -34.88 -34.08 48.51
N ALA A 267 -35.53 -33.99 47.33
CA ALA A 267 -34.87 -33.70 46.07
C ALA A 267 -34.20 -32.31 46.06
N THR A 268 -34.86 -31.27 46.57
CA THR A 268 -34.23 -29.93 46.69
C THR A 268 -33.11 -29.90 47.73
N ILE A 269 -33.16 -30.72 48.78
CA ILE A 269 -32.07 -30.88 49.75
C ILE A 269 -30.86 -31.54 49.06
N ASP A 270 -31.06 -32.55 48.21
CA ASP A 270 -29.98 -33.19 47.47
C ASP A 270 -29.44 -32.29 46.34
N GLU A 271 -30.29 -31.58 45.59
CA GLU A 271 -29.86 -30.54 44.63
C GLU A 271 -29.06 -29.42 45.33
N LEU A 272 -29.41 -29.05 46.56
CA LEU A 272 -28.67 -28.05 47.34
C LEU A 272 -27.33 -28.59 47.86
N LYS A 273 -27.22 -29.88 48.19
CA LYS A 273 -25.92 -30.52 48.49
C LYS A 273 -25.01 -30.52 47.27
N GLU A 274 -25.50 -30.96 46.11
CA GLU A 274 -24.73 -30.94 44.86
C GLU A 274 -24.29 -29.52 44.48
N GLN A 275 -25.11 -28.49 44.75
CA GLN A 275 -24.73 -27.08 44.59
C GLN A 275 -23.65 -26.62 45.57
N VAL A 276 -23.65 -27.08 46.82
CA VAL A 276 -22.60 -26.77 47.81
C VAL A 276 -21.29 -27.47 47.47
N ASP A 277 -21.32 -28.76 47.11
CA ASP A 277 -20.13 -29.50 46.68
C ASP A 277 -19.52 -28.91 45.40
N ALA A 278 -20.36 -28.49 44.45
CA ALA A 278 -19.93 -27.78 43.24
C ALA A 278 -19.38 -26.38 43.54
N ALA A 279 -19.90 -25.68 44.56
CA ALA A 279 -19.38 -24.39 44.99
C ALA A 279 -18.01 -24.52 45.67
N LEU A 280 -17.81 -25.53 46.53
CA LEU A 280 -16.52 -25.81 47.17
C LEU A 280 -15.45 -26.22 46.12
N GLY A 281 -15.80 -27.09 45.17
CA GLY A 281 -14.90 -27.43 44.06
C GLY A 281 -14.61 -26.25 43.11
N ALA A 282 -15.50 -25.25 43.05
CA ALA A 282 -15.23 -23.99 42.36
C ALA A 282 -14.34 -23.05 43.18
N GLU A 283 -14.42 -23.06 44.51
CA GLU A 283 -13.56 -22.27 45.40
C GLU A 283 -12.09 -22.74 45.33
N GLU A 284 -11.82 -24.05 45.46
CA GLU A 284 -10.48 -24.62 45.27
C GLU A 284 -9.91 -24.30 43.87
N MET A 285 -10.76 -24.33 42.85
CA MET A 285 -10.38 -23.97 41.48
C MET A 285 -10.05 -22.48 41.35
N VAL A 286 -10.83 -21.60 41.98
CA VAL A 286 -10.59 -20.14 41.99
C VAL A 286 -9.34 -19.78 42.78
N GLU A 287 -9.05 -20.44 43.91
CA GLU A 287 -7.81 -20.27 44.66
C GLU A 287 -6.60 -20.67 43.80
N THR A 288 -6.63 -21.87 43.21
CA THR A 288 -5.58 -22.38 42.31
C THR A 288 -5.36 -21.47 41.09
N LEU A 289 -6.44 -20.92 40.51
CA LEU A 289 -6.36 -19.95 39.41
C LEU A 289 -5.83 -18.59 39.88
N THR A 290 -6.11 -18.18 41.12
CA THR A 290 -5.64 -16.91 41.69
C THR A 290 -4.15 -16.96 42.00
N GLU A 291 -3.67 -18.02 42.67
CA GLU A 291 -2.23 -18.27 42.88
C GLU A 291 -1.49 -18.28 41.53
N ARG A 292 -2.00 -19.06 40.57
CA ARG A 292 -1.41 -19.15 39.22
C ARG A 292 -1.46 -17.83 38.44
N ASN A 293 -2.46 -16.97 38.67
CA ASN A 293 -2.53 -15.66 38.05
C ASN A 293 -1.56 -14.67 38.71
N LEU A 294 -1.36 -14.74 40.03
CA LEU A 294 -0.34 -13.96 40.75
C LEU A 294 1.08 -14.33 40.30
N ASP A 295 1.39 -15.62 40.17
CA ASP A 295 2.63 -16.14 39.56
C ASP A 295 2.87 -15.54 38.15
N LEU A 296 1.83 -15.54 37.32
CA LEU A 296 1.90 -15.02 35.95
C LEU A 296 2.01 -13.49 35.91
N GLU A 297 1.34 -12.76 36.81
CA GLU A 297 1.47 -11.31 36.96
C GLU A 297 2.87 -10.91 37.43
N GLU A 298 3.46 -11.64 38.38
CA GLU A 298 4.84 -11.42 38.80
C GLU A 298 5.84 -11.75 37.68
N LYS A 299 5.66 -12.88 36.98
CA LYS A 299 6.51 -13.21 35.83
C LYS A 299 6.38 -12.19 34.69
N VAL A 300 5.18 -11.66 34.46
CA VAL A 300 4.94 -10.56 33.50
C VAL A 300 5.56 -9.24 33.99
N ARG A 301 5.60 -8.98 35.29
CA ARG A 301 6.27 -7.81 35.88
C ARG A 301 7.79 -7.87 35.68
N GLU A 302 8.41 -9.00 36.01
CA GLU A 302 9.84 -9.28 35.79
C GLU A 302 10.20 -9.22 34.29
N LEU A 303 9.37 -9.79 33.42
CA LEU A 303 9.57 -9.72 31.96
C LEU A 303 9.40 -8.29 31.41
N ARG A 304 8.58 -7.44 32.04
CA ARG A 304 8.48 -6.02 31.67
C ARG A 304 9.69 -5.22 32.14
N GLU A 305 10.16 -5.46 33.36
CA GLU A 305 11.37 -4.82 33.92
C GLU A 305 12.60 -5.15 33.07
N THR A 306 12.81 -6.43 32.75
CA THR A 306 13.90 -6.86 31.85
C THR A 306 13.74 -6.37 30.41
N VAL A 307 12.52 -6.14 29.91
CA VAL A 307 12.30 -5.45 28.64
C VAL A 307 12.69 -3.98 28.73
N THR A 308 12.30 -3.25 29.79
CA THR A 308 12.70 -1.84 29.95
C THR A 308 14.21 -1.66 30.13
N ASP A 309 14.88 -2.58 30.80
CA ASP A 309 16.36 -2.59 30.89
C ASP A 309 17.01 -2.82 29.52
N LEU A 310 16.47 -3.74 28.71
CA LEU A 310 16.95 -4.02 27.35
C LEU A 310 16.65 -2.86 26.40
N GLU A 311 15.51 -2.18 26.54
CA GLU A 311 15.16 -0.98 25.79
C GLU A 311 16.12 0.18 26.13
N ALA A 312 16.39 0.45 27.40
CA ALA A 312 17.36 1.47 27.83
C ALA A 312 18.81 1.15 27.39
N ILE A 313 19.20 -0.13 27.39
CA ILE A 313 20.49 -0.57 26.81
C ILE A 313 20.49 -0.38 25.29
N ASN A 314 19.36 -0.59 24.60
CA ASN A 314 19.28 -0.38 23.16
C ASN A 314 19.35 1.11 22.80
N GLU A 315 18.63 1.98 23.50
CA GLU A 315 18.71 3.44 23.33
C GLU A 315 20.15 3.97 23.50
N MET A 316 20.88 3.48 24.51
CA MET A 316 22.30 3.82 24.71
C MET A 316 23.20 3.30 23.58
N ASN A 317 22.92 2.10 23.04
CA ASN A 317 23.66 1.57 21.90
C ASN A 317 23.37 2.34 20.60
N ASP A 318 22.13 2.76 20.38
CA ASP A 318 21.75 3.59 19.24
C ASP A 318 22.38 4.99 19.33
N GLU A 319 22.38 5.64 20.51
CA GLU A 319 23.11 6.90 20.72
C GLU A 319 24.62 6.75 20.47
N LEU A 320 25.25 5.68 20.96
CA LEU A 320 26.65 5.38 20.69
C LEU A 320 26.92 5.11 19.19
N GLN A 321 26.00 4.44 18.50
CA GLN A 321 26.08 4.17 17.08
C GLN A 321 25.92 5.45 16.25
N GLU A 322 25.01 6.36 16.62
CA GLU A 322 24.86 7.67 15.98
C GLU A 322 26.09 8.54 16.17
N ASN A 323 26.62 8.66 17.39
CA ASN A 323 27.86 9.39 17.68
C ASN A 323 29.06 8.83 16.89
N SER A 324 29.17 7.50 16.82
CA SER A 324 30.18 6.83 15.99
C SER A 324 30.00 7.14 14.50
N ARG A 325 28.75 7.16 14.01
CA ARG A 325 28.42 7.48 12.61
C ARG A 325 28.65 8.94 12.26
N GLU A 326 28.39 9.89 13.15
CA GLU A 326 28.74 11.30 12.93
C GLU A 326 30.26 11.48 12.93
N THR A 327 30.98 10.84 13.84
CA THR A 327 32.45 10.82 13.84
C THR A 327 33.00 10.24 12.53
N GLU A 328 32.42 9.15 12.01
CA GLU A 328 32.79 8.57 10.72
C GLU A 328 32.51 9.53 9.55
N MET A 329 31.37 10.23 9.57
CA MET A 329 31.02 11.22 8.55
C MET A 329 31.97 12.44 8.60
N GLU A 330 32.36 12.92 9.77
CA GLU A 330 33.33 14.01 9.88
C GLU A 330 34.70 13.56 9.36
N LEU A 331 35.20 12.37 9.74
CA LEU A 331 36.45 11.83 9.23
C LEU A 331 36.42 11.61 7.71
N ARG A 332 35.27 11.23 7.13
CA ARG A 332 35.06 11.17 5.68
C ARG A 332 35.09 12.57 5.04
N GLU A 333 34.41 13.58 5.59
CA GLU A 333 34.47 14.97 5.11
C GLU A 333 35.90 15.55 5.19
N GLN A 334 36.65 15.23 6.26
CA GLN A 334 38.07 15.59 6.39
C GLN A 334 38.96 14.84 5.37
N LEU A 335 38.68 13.56 5.08
CA LEU A 335 39.39 12.79 4.04
C LEU A 335 39.12 13.33 2.64
N ASP A 336 37.88 13.70 2.32
CA ASP A 336 37.52 14.31 1.03
C ASP A 336 38.15 15.70 0.86
N LEU A 337 38.16 16.51 1.92
CA LEU A 337 38.84 17.82 1.92
C LEU A 337 40.35 17.66 1.72
N ASN A 338 40.99 16.71 2.41
CA ASN A 338 42.40 16.41 2.20
C ASN A 338 42.68 15.77 0.83
N GLY A 339 41.77 14.94 0.30
CA GLY A 339 41.84 14.39 -1.06
C GLY A 339 41.64 15.45 -2.14
N ALA A 340 40.88 16.51 -1.89
CA ALA A 340 40.82 17.70 -2.73
C ALA A 340 42.16 18.48 -2.68
N ARG A 341 42.71 18.72 -1.48
CA ARG A 341 44.03 19.36 -1.29
C ARG A 341 45.17 18.57 -1.95
N VAL A 342 45.14 17.24 -1.90
CA VAL A 342 46.12 16.37 -2.56
C VAL A 342 45.98 16.42 -4.08
N ARG A 343 44.76 16.34 -4.63
CA ARG A 343 44.54 16.51 -6.10
C ARG A 343 44.98 17.89 -6.59
N GLU A 344 44.75 18.93 -5.80
CA GLU A 344 45.16 20.29 -6.12
C GLU A 344 46.68 20.50 -5.99
N ALA A 345 47.33 19.91 -4.99
CA ALA A 345 48.80 19.85 -4.91
C ALA A 345 49.40 19.07 -6.07
N GLN A 346 48.79 17.95 -6.47
CA GLN A 346 49.20 17.12 -7.61
C GLN A 346 49.14 17.90 -8.93
N LYS A 347 48.05 18.64 -9.20
CA LYS A 347 47.98 19.56 -10.37
C LYS A 347 49.12 20.60 -10.38
N ARG A 348 49.49 21.14 -9.22
CA ARG A 348 50.60 22.11 -9.09
C ARG A 348 51.95 21.45 -9.33
N VAL A 349 52.13 20.20 -8.89
CA VAL A 349 53.32 19.39 -9.20
C VAL A 349 53.38 19.07 -10.69
N GLU A 350 52.27 18.73 -11.34
CA GLU A 350 52.20 18.47 -12.78
C GLU A 350 52.53 19.74 -13.58
N ALA A 351 51.93 20.88 -13.26
CA ALA A 351 52.25 22.17 -13.89
C ALA A 351 53.71 22.61 -13.66
N ALA A 352 54.28 22.29 -12.49
CA ALA A 352 55.70 22.52 -12.20
C ALA A 352 56.62 21.55 -12.98
N GLN A 353 56.22 20.29 -13.17
CA GLN A 353 56.94 19.31 -13.99
C GLN A 353 56.90 19.69 -15.49
N GLU A 354 55.75 20.14 -15.99
CA GLU A 354 55.59 20.70 -17.34
C GLU A 354 56.52 21.93 -17.52
N THR A 355 56.50 22.86 -16.56
CA THR A 355 57.41 24.03 -16.54
C THR A 355 58.90 23.63 -16.51
N VAL A 356 59.27 22.59 -15.76
CA VAL A 356 60.64 22.07 -15.71
C VAL A 356 61.02 21.36 -17.00
N ALA A 357 60.10 20.65 -17.66
CA ALA A 357 60.33 20.04 -18.97
C ALA A 357 60.53 21.11 -20.07
N ASP A 358 59.72 22.17 -20.05
CA ASP A 358 59.89 23.37 -20.89
C ASP A 358 61.27 24.01 -20.68
N TYR A 359 61.68 24.20 -19.42
CA TYR A 359 63.02 24.73 -19.10
C TYR A 359 64.14 23.78 -19.55
N GLN A 360 63.99 22.46 -19.42
CA GLN A 360 64.97 21.49 -19.93
C GLN A 360 65.07 21.51 -21.47
N GLN A 361 63.93 21.59 -22.17
CA GLN A 361 63.92 21.71 -23.63
C GLN A 361 64.52 23.06 -24.09
N THR A 362 64.23 24.13 -23.36
CA THR A 362 64.79 25.47 -23.57
C THR A 362 66.29 25.50 -23.32
N ILE A 363 66.79 24.87 -22.26
CA ILE A 363 68.22 24.71 -21.98
C ILE A 363 68.91 23.88 -23.09
N ASN A 364 68.27 22.84 -23.60
CA ASN A 364 68.81 22.06 -24.71
C ASN A 364 68.84 22.85 -26.03
N LYS A 365 67.82 23.69 -26.31
CA LYS A 365 67.84 24.65 -27.42
C LYS A 365 68.93 25.71 -27.24
N TYR A 366 69.13 26.26 -26.03
CA TYR A 366 70.24 27.17 -25.74
C TYR A 366 71.61 26.50 -25.87
N ARG A 367 71.75 25.22 -25.52
CA ARG A 367 72.99 24.44 -25.75
C ARG A 367 73.25 24.26 -27.25
N GLN A 368 72.22 23.91 -28.03
CA GLN A 368 72.33 23.81 -29.50
C GLN A 368 72.66 25.16 -30.14
N LEU A 369 72.02 26.25 -29.72
CA LEU A 369 72.33 27.61 -30.15
C LEU A 369 73.74 28.03 -29.73
N THR A 370 74.19 27.68 -28.53
CA THR A 370 75.56 27.99 -28.08
C THR A 370 76.60 27.20 -28.88
N ALA A 371 76.34 25.93 -29.20
CA ALA A 371 77.19 25.14 -30.10
C ALA A 371 77.21 25.75 -31.51
N SER A 372 76.05 26.05 -32.09
CA SER A 372 75.92 26.70 -33.39
C SER A 372 76.58 28.09 -33.43
N LEU A 373 76.51 28.88 -32.34
CA LEU A 373 77.22 30.16 -32.23
C LEU A 373 78.72 29.98 -31.98
N GLN A 374 79.17 28.90 -31.35
CA GLN A 374 80.60 28.57 -31.25
C GLN A 374 81.15 28.10 -32.60
N ASP A 375 80.41 27.32 -33.36
CA ASP A 375 80.78 26.89 -34.70
C ASP A 375 80.74 28.06 -35.69
N ALA A 376 79.68 28.87 -35.65
CA ALA A 376 79.61 30.13 -36.39
C ALA A 376 80.68 31.15 -35.94
N ASN A 377 81.18 31.11 -34.70
CA ASN A 377 82.34 31.90 -34.28
C ASN A 377 83.66 31.32 -34.81
N LYS A 378 83.81 30.00 -34.95
CA LYS A 378 84.97 29.40 -35.63
C LYS A 378 84.96 29.75 -37.12
N GLU A 379 83.80 29.65 -37.75
CA GLU A 379 83.58 30.06 -39.14
C GLU A 379 83.81 31.57 -39.31
N LEU A 380 83.23 32.43 -38.45
CA LEU A 380 83.51 33.88 -38.46
C LEU A 380 84.97 34.21 -38.17
N THR A 381 85.68 33.47 -37.31
CA THR A 381 87.12 33.68 -37.10
C THR A 381 87.91 33.28 -38.36
N SER A 382 87.55 32.17 -39.00
CA SER A 382 88.17 31.76 -40.27
C SER A 382 87.83 32.70 -41.44
N ALA A 383 86.62 33.28 -41.44
CA ALA A 383 86.16 34.25 -42.42
C ALA A 383 86.66 35.67 -42.13
N GLN A 384 86.93 36.04 -40.88
CA GLN A 384 87.57 37.30 -40.50
C GLN A 384 89.08 37.27 -40.82
N ASN A 385 89.70 36.09 -40.79
CA ASN A 385 91.02 35.85 -41.39
C ASN A 385 91.01 35.87 -42.94
N ALA A 386 89.84 35.92 -43.59
CA ALA A 386 89.69 35.94 -45.04
C ALA A 386 89.12 37.27 -45.61
N ASN A 387 88.25 37.94 -44.86
CA ASN A 387 87.59 39.20 -45.21
C ASN A 387 88.06 40.32 -44.27
N ALA A 388 89.21 40.91 -44.60
CA ALA A 388 89.72 42.10 -43.93
C ALA A 388 89.06 43.41 -44.41
N GLU A 389 87.95 43.34 -45.18
CA GLU A 389 87.34 44.50 -45.84
C GLU A 389 85.81 44.59 -45.65
N GLN A 390 85.34 45.83 -45.48
CA GLN A 390 83.95 46.32 -45.53
C GLN A 390 83.03 45.99 -44.32
N VAL A 391 81.93 46.77 -44.23
CA VAL A 391 81.28 47.19 -42.97
C VAL A 391 79.76 47.37 -43.17
N GLN A 392 79.00 47.38 -42.06
CA GLN A 392 77.60 47.86 -41.93
C GLN A 392 76.47 46.86 -42.37
N PRO A 393 75.20 47.05 -41.95
CA PRO A 393 74.67 46.84 -40.58
C PRO A 393 73.54 45.76 -40.52
N PRO A 394 73.04 45.37 -39.33
CA PRO A 394 72.21 44.17 -39.18
C PRO A 394 70.68 44.39 -39.28
N PRO A 395 69.91 43.37 -39.73
CA PRO A 395 68.47 43.22 -39.45
C PRO A 395 68.20 42.60 -38.07
N PRO A 396 66.98 42.71 -37.51
CA PRO A 396 66.67 42.30 -36.13
C PRO A 396 66.47 40.79 -35.94
N ALA A 397 66.66 40.32 -34.70
CA ALA A 397 66.45 38.92 -34.33
C ALA A 397 64.98 38.61 -33.98
N GLU A 398 64.40 37.60 -34.63
CA GLU A 398 63.09 37.05 -34.26
C GLU A 398 63.21 36.15 -33.02
N LEU A 399 62.73 36.63 -31.87
CA LEU A 399 62.58 35.80 -30.66
C LEU A 399 61.31 34.95 -30.75
N PHE A 400 61.49 33.65 -30.97
CA PHE A 400 60.41 32.67 -31.15
C PHE A 400 59.80 32.25 -29.79
N ASP A 401 58.63 32.78 -29.43
CA ASP A 401 57.96 32.46 -28.16
C ASP A 401 57.22 31.10 -28.22
N PHE A 402 57.62 30.17 -27.35
CA PHE A 402 57.06 28.83 -27.28
C PHE A 402 55.78 28.70 -26.44
N LYS A 403 55.50 29.62 -25.51
CA LYS A 403 54.23 29.59 -24.74
C LYS A 403 53.05 29.93 -25.63
N ILE A 404 53.24 30.88 -26.54
CA ILE A 404 52.29 31.20 -27.60
C ILE A 404 52.01 29.94 -28.45
N LYS A 405 53.05 29.24 -28.92
CA LYS A 405 52.94 28.01 -29.74
C LYS A 405 52.14 26.87 -29.09
N PHE A 406 52.25 26.69 -27.77
CA PHE A 406 51.48 25.66 -27.07
C PHE A 406 50.02 26.06 -26.86
N ALA A 407 49.78 27.33 -26.49
CA ALA A 407 48.43 27.90 -26.42
C ALA A 407 47.72 27.86 -27.78
N GLU A 408 48.42 28.24 -28.86
CA GLU A 408 48.00 28.06 -30.26
C GLU A 408 47.60 26.61 -30.54
N THR A 409 48.47 25.63 -30.26
CA THR A 409 48.19 24.21 -30.53
C THR A 409 46.93 23.71 -29.83
N LYS A 410 46.75 24.10 -28.55
CA LYS A 410 45.55 23.76 -27.76
C LYS A 410 44.30 24.50 -28.26
N ALA A 411 44.45 25.72 -28.75
CA ALA A 411 43.38 26.49 -29.38
C ALA A 411 42.98 25.90 -30.75
N TYR A 412 43.93 25.48 -31.59
CA TYR A 412 43.66 24.81 -32.87
C TYR A 412 42.89 23.50 -32.67
N ALA A 413 43.27 22.68 -31.67
CA ALA A 413 42.53 21.46 -31.33
C ALA A 413 41.06 21.77 -30.94
N LYS A 414 40.84 22.76 -30.06
CA LYS A 414 39.48 23.23 -29.71
C LYS A 414 38.73 23.83 -30.90
N ALA A 415 39.40 24.57 -31.78
CA ALA A 415 38.78 25.17 -32.96
C ALA A 415 38.29 24.11 -33.95
N ILE A 416 39.07 23.04 -34.16
CA ILE A 416 38.64 21.87 -34.95
C ILE A 416 37.44 21.19 -34.30
N GLU A 417 37.48 20.96 -32.98
CA GLU A 417 36.35 20.39 -32.22
C GLU A 417 35.08 21.26 -32.30
N MET A 418 35.22 22.59 -32.28
CA MET A 418 34.11 23.54 -32.42
C MET A 418 33.55 23.59 -33.84
N GLU A 419 34.39 23.58 -34.88
CA GLU A 419 33.92 23.53 -36.27
C GLU A 419 33.25 22.17 -36.58
N LEU A 420 33.71 21.07 -35.98
CA LEU A 420 33.02 19.78 -36.03
C LEU A 420 31.63 19.85 -35.37
N ARG A 421 31.53 20.34 -34.13
CA ARG A 421 30.21 20.53 -33.46
C ARG A 421 29.28 21.47 -34.23
N LYS A 422 29.82 22.54 -34.82
CA LYS A 422 29.08 23.51 -35.65
C LYS A 422 28.57 22.85 -36.95
N MET A 423 29.35 21.95 -37.54
CA MET A 423 28.94 21.12 -38.68
C MET A 423 27.84 20.12 -38.27
N GLU A 424 27.98 19.44 -37.13
CA GLU A 424 26.95 18.54 -36.55
C GLU A 424 25.64 19.29 -36.26
N VAL A 425 25.70 20.45 -35.61
CA VAL A 425 24.55 21.34 -35.37
C VAL A 425 23.94 21.82 -36.69
N GLY A 426 24.76 22.12 -37.69
CA GLY A 426 24.30 22.45 -39.05
C GLY A 426 23.53 21.29 -39.71
N GLN A 427 24.02 20.06 -39.59
CA GLN A 427 23.32 18.87 -40.07
C GLN A 427 22.02 18.61 -39.30
N ALA A 428 22.05 18.69 -37.97
CA ALA A 428 20.87 18.51 -37.12
C ALA A 428 19.78 19.55 -37.41
N ASN A 429 20.14 20.84 -37.53
CA ASN A 429 19.21 21.90 -37.92
C ASN A 429 18.63 21.67 -39.33
N ARG A 430 19.44 21.17 -40.28
CA ARG A 430 18.94 20.82 -41.61
C ARG A 430 18.02 19.59 -41.59
N GLN A 431 18.32 18.59 -40.77
CA GLN A 431 17.48 17.41 -40.57
C GLN A 431 16.13 17.81 -39.95
N VAL A 432 16.12 18.65 -38.92
CA VAL A 432 14.89 19.20 -38.32
C VAL A 432 14.08 19.98 -39.36
N SER A 433 14.71 20.88 -40.12
CA SER A 433 14.07 21.63 -41.22
C SER A 433 13.42 20.71 -42.26
N LEU A 434 14.08 19.61 -42.63
CA LEU A 434 13.53 18.63 -43.57
C LEU A 434 12.39 17.82 -42.95
N LEU A 435 12.51 17.32 -41.72
CA LEU A 435 11.45 16.59 -41.02
C LEU A 435 10.20 17.47 -40.79
N THR A 436 10.40 18.73 -40.42
CA THR A 436 9.33 19.73 -40.25
C THR A 436 8.55 19.95 -41.56
N SER A 437 9.19 19.75 -42.72
CA SER A 437 8.54 19.86 -44.03
C SER A 437 7.59 18.69 -44.37
N PHE A 438 7.56 17.63 -43.55
CA PHE A 438 6.59 16.52 -43.66
C PHE A 438 5.47 16.61 -42.61
N MET A 439 5.48 17.63 -41.74
CA MET A 439 4.45 17.83 -40.71
C MET A 439 3.25 18.61 -41.28
N PRO A 440 2.02 18.34 -40.82
CA PRO A 440 0.82 19.02 -41.32
C PRO A 440 0.72 20.47 -40.84
N ASP A 441 -0.03 21.30 -41.57
CA ASP A 441 -0.29 22.72 -41.20
C ASP A 441 -0.92 22.90 -39.80
N SER A 442 -1.58 21.88 -39.27
CA SER A 442 -2.09 21.86 -37.89
C SER A 442 -0.98 21.82 -36.83
N PHE A 443 0.14 21.16 -37.12
CA PHE A 443 1.34 21.13 -36.27
C PHE A 443 2.09 22.47 -36.33
N LEU A 444 2.16 23.09 -37.51
CA LEU A 444 2.92 24.33 -37.78
C LEU A 444 2.17 25.64 -37.49
N ARG A 445 0.86 25.59 -37.24
CA ARG A 445 0.08 26.76 -36.85
C ARG A 445 0.57 27.32 -35.52
N HIS A 446 0.51 28.63 -35.35
CA HIS A 446 0.78 29.28 -34.05
C HIS A 446 -0.11 28.70 -32.94
N GLY A 447 0.48 28.35 -31.80
CA GLY A 447 -0.17 27.62 -30.71
C GLY A 447 -0.38 26.12 -30.98
N GLY A 448 0.08 25.63 -32.12
CA GLY A 448 0.09 24.22 -32.48
C GLY A 448 1.27 23.47 -31.86
N ASP A 449 1.32 22.17 -32.15
CA ASP A 449 2.26 21.22 -31.56
C ASP A 449 3.75 21.61 -31.77
N HIS A 450 4.08 22.38 -32.82
CA HIS A 450 5.43 22.94 -33.02
C HIS A 450 5.83 23.93 -31.92
N ASP A 451 5.00 24.95 -31.65
CA ASP A 451 5.30 25.96 -30.63
C ASP A 451 5.39 25.32 -29.23
N CYS A 452 4.57 24.31 -28.95
CA CYS A 452 4.62 23.52 -27.72
C CYS A 452 5.98 22.82 -27.51
N ILE A 453 6.57 22.30 -28.59
CA ILE A 453 7.92 21.71 -28.57
C ILE A 453 8.98 22.81 -28.41
N LEU A 454 8.80 23.98 -29.04
CA LEU A 454 9.72 25.10 -28.89
C LEU A 454 9.75 25.66 -27.46
N VAL A 455 8.61 25.69 -26.74
CA VAL A 455 8.58 25.99 -25.29
C VAL A 455 9.31 24.92 -24.48
N LEU A 456 9.04 23.63 -24.75
CA LEU A 456 9.69 22.52 -24.06
C LEU A 456 11.22 22.52 -24.24
N LEU A 457 11.72 23.03 -25.37
CA LEU A 457 13.15 23.24 -25.67
C LEU A 457 13.68 24.63 -25.26
N LEU A 458 12.82 25.56 -24.86
CA LEU A 458 13.22 26.88 -24.37
C LEU A 458 13.58 26.82 -22.88
N ILE A 459 12.75 26.17 -22.06
CA ILE A 459 12.92 26.16 -20.59
C ILE A 459 14.28 25.54 -20.16
N PRO A 460 14.68 24.32 -20.60
CA PRO A 460 15.98 23.75 -20.23
C PRO A 460 17.16 24.58 -20.75
N ARG A 461 17.00 25.20 -21.93
CA ARG A 461 18.03 26.05 -22.55
C ARG A 461 18.28 27.32 -21.74
N LEU A 462 17.22 27.95 -21.25
CA LEU A 462 17.31 29.11 -20.34
C LEU A 462 17.96 28.72 -19.01
N ILE A 463 17.65 27.55 -18.46
CA ILE A 463 18.32 26.99 -17.27
C ILE A 463 19.82 26.83 -17.53
N CYS A 464 20.22 26.15 -18.61
CA CYS A 464 21.64 25.95 -18.94
C CYS A 464 22.38 27.28 -19.21
N LYS A 465 21.75 28.25 -19.89
CA LYS A 465 22.32 29.60 -20.07
C LYS A 465 22.52 30.30 -18.73
N ALA A 466 21.52 30.28 -17.85
CA ALA A 466 21.61 30.91 -16.53
C ALA A 466 22.64 30.21 -15.62
N GLU A 467 22.78 28.89 -15.70
CA GLU A 467 23.78 28.12 -14.96
C GLU A 467 25.21 28.41 -15.47
N LEU A 468 25.41 28.52 -16.78
CA LEU A 468 26.68 28.91 -17.39
C LEU A 468 27.14 30.29 -16.94
N ILE A 469 26.26 31.30 -17.03
CA ILE A 469 26.58 32.67 -16.57
C ILE A 469 26.87 32.68 -15.06
N SER A 470 26.08 31.94 -14.27
CA SER A 470 26.27 31.85 -12.82
C SER A 470 27.63 31.24 -12.44
N LYS A 471 28.04 30.14 -13.09
CA LYS A 471 29.36 29.52 -12.87
C LYS A 471 30.48 30.47 -13.31
N GLN A 472 30.37 31.07 -14.49
CA GLN A 472 31.44 31.93 -15.01
C GLN A 472 31.59 33.23 -14.18
N ALA A 473 30.51 33.76 -13.62
CA ALA A 473 30.56 34.87 -12.65
C ALA A 473 31.20 34.45 -11.32
N GLN A 474 30.87 33.26 -10.78
CA GLN A 474 31.51 32.73 -9.58
C GLN A 474 33.03 32.54 -9.75
N GLU A 475 33.48 32.12 -10.94
CA GLU A 475 34.90 32.01 -11.28
C GLU A 475 35.56 33.37 -11.53
N LYS A 476 34.96 34.27 -12.34
CA LYS A 476 35.57 35.57 -12.70
C LYS A 476 35.79 36.47 -11.48
N PHE A 477 34.84 36.49 -10.54
CA PHE A 477 34.88 37.36 -9.36
C PHE A 477 35.31 36.61 -8.07
N ASP A 478 35.89 35.41 -8.22
CA ASP A 478 36.27 34.48 -7.13
C ASP A 478 35.30 34.49 -5.94
N LEU A 479 34.03 34.15 -6.18
CA LEU A 479 33.01 34.11 -5.12
C LEU A 479 33.24 32.99 -4.11
N ASN A 480 34.08 32.00 -4.43
CA ASN A 480 34.41 30.86 -3.57
C ASN A 480 35.73 31.03 -2.78
N GLY A 481 36.48 32.10 -3.01
CA GLY A 481 37.70 32.47 -2.29
C GLY A 481 37.56 32.66 -0.78
N ASN A 482 38.70 32.75 -0.10
CA ASN A 482 38.81 32.70 1.37
C ASN A 482 38.16 33.93 2.03
N PRO A 483 37.14 33.78 2.92
CA PRO A 483 36.42 34.90 3.51
C PRO A 483 37.30 35.85 4.34
N VAL A 484 38.45 35.37 4.86
CA VAL A 484 39.42 36.21 5.59
C VAL A 484 39.94 37.36 4.72
N GLU A 485 40.12 37.13 3.41
CA GLU A 485 40.70 38.10 2.47
C GLU A 485 39.70 39.19 2.05
N ARG A 486 38.39 38.96 2.27
CA ARG A 486 37.31 39.91 1.96
C ARG A 486 36.99 40.88 3.09
N THR A 487 37.98 41.28 3.90
CA THR A 487 37.75 42.10 5.10
C THR A 487 38.49 43.44 5.06
N GLY A 488 37.91 44.45 5.73
CA GLY A 488 38.50 45.78 5.89
C GLY A 488 38.27 46.76 4.73
N VAL A 489 39.03 47.87 4.75
CA VAL A 489 38.81 49.09 3.94
C VAL A 489 38.79 48.84 2.42
N LYS A 490 39.45 47.79 1.93
CA LYS A 490 39.45 47.43 0.49
C LYS A 490 38.05 47.19 -0.09
N MET A 491 37.10 46.76 0.76
CA MET A 491 35.71 46.52 0.37
C MET A 491 34.89 47.80 0.14
N ARG A 492 35.48 48.99 0.30
CA ARG A 492 34.83 50.28 0.01
C ARG A 492 34.85 50.67 -1.47
N GLY A 493 35.81 50.17 -2.24
CA GLY A 493 36.01 50.50 -3.66
C GLY A 493 35.57 49.38 -4.61
N PRO A 494 36.13 49.33 -5.84
CA PRO A 494 35.73 48.36 -6.87
C PRO A 494 35.65 46.89 -6.43
N PRO A 495 36.54 46.35 -5.57
CA PRO A 495 36.39 44.96 -5.09
C PRO A 495 35.09 44.70 -4.31
N GLY A 496 34.53 45.71 -3.64
CA GLY A 496 33.22 45.62 -2.97
C GLY A 496 32.04 45.77 -3.93
N GLU A 497 32.18 46.60 -4.96
CA GLU A 497 31.20 46.74 -6.04
C GLU A 497 31.12 45.47 -6.89
N GLN A 498 32.26 44.87 -7.23
CA GLN A 498 32.38 43.60 -7.94
C GLN A 498 31.78 42.45 -7.13
N LEU A 499 32.05 42.36 -5.82
CA LEU A 499 31.46 41.33 -4.95
C LEU A 499 29.92 41.48 -4.85
N SER A 500 29.43 42.71 -4.71
CA SER A 500 28.00 43.04 -4.68
C SER A 500 27.31 42.69 -6.00
N PHE A 501 27.86 43.15 -7.13
CA PHE A 501 27.37 42.85 -8.47
C PHE A 501 27.34 41.35 -8.75
N ALA A 502 28.45 40.65 -8.51
CA ALA A 502 28.58 39.23 -8.83
C ALA A 502 27.66 38.35 -7.97
N SER A 503 27.57 38.61 -6.66
CA SER A 503 26.65 37.89 -5.78
C SER A 503 25.18 38.19 -6.10
N GLY A 504 24.83 39.44 -6.41
CA GLY A 504 23.49 39.84 -6.86
C GLY A 504 23.09 39.27 -8.23
N LEU A 505 24.03 39.14 -9.16
CA LEU A 505 23.84 38.50 -10.46
C LEU A 505 23.61 36.98 -10.29
N VAL A 506 24.43 36.30 -9.51
CA VAL A 506 24.28 34.87 -9.19
C VAL A 506 22.96 34.60 -8.46
N TYR A 507 22.56 35.46 -7.53
CA TYR A 507 21.25 35.41 -6.86
C TYR A 507 20.10 35.57 -7.87
N SER A 508 20.17 36.56 -8.76
CA SER A 508 19.16 36.79 -9.80
C SER A 508 19.04 35.59 -10.75
N LEU A 509 20.16 35.01 -11.18
CA LEU A 509 20.20 33.82 -12.04
C LEU A 509 19.67 32.58 -11.32
N THR A 510 19.95 32.41 -10.03
CA THR A 510 19.41 31.31 -9.20
C THR A 510 17.89 31.45 -9.01
N LEU A 511 17.38 32.68 -8.84
CA LEU A 511 15.94 32.97 -8.78
C LEU A 511 15.24 32.68 -10.12
N LEU A 512 15.90 32.96 -11.26
CA LEU A 512 15.42 32.56 -12.58
C LEU A 512 15.40 31.03 -12.73
N GLN A 513 16.50 30.34 -12.43
CA GLN A 513 16.60 28.87 -12.49
C GLN A 513 15.51 28.19 -11.65
N ALA A 514 15.35 28.59 -10.39
CA ALA A 514 14.34 28.05 -9.48
C ALA A 514 12.89 28.37 -9.88
N THR A 515 12.68 29.33 -10.80
CA THR A 515 11.39 29.55 -11.46
C THR A 515 11.25 28.64 -12.69
N LEU A 516 12.31 28.50 -13.49
CA LEU A 516 12.31 27.68 -14.71
C LEU A 516 12.28 26.16 -14.44
N HIS A 517 12.85 25.66 -13.35
CA HIS A 517 12.70 24.24 -12.97
C HIS A 517 11.23 23.90 -12.67
N LYS A 518 10.47 24.83 -12.06
CA LYS A 518 9.02 24.66 -11.89
C LYS A 518 8.30 24.56 -13.24
N TYR A 519 8.65 25.40 -14.23
CA TYR A 519 8.17 25.23 -15.61
C TYR A 519 8.53 23.87 -16.20
N GLN A 520 9.80 23.44 -16.07
CA GLN A 520 10.26 22.16 -16.61
C GLN A 520 9.49 20.98 -16.01
N GLN A 521 9.21 21.00 -14.71
CA GLN A 521 8.44 19.95 -14.07
C GLN A 521 6.95 20.03 -14.45
N ALA A 522 6.34 21.22 -14.41
CA ALA A 522 4.94 21.42 -14.75
C ALA A 522 4.64 21.02 -16.20
N LEU A 523 5.49 21.37 -17.16
CA LEU A 523 5.34 20.98 -18.58
C LEU A 523 5.43 19.46 -18.80
N ASN A 524 6.08 18.71 -17.92
CA ASN A 524 6.14 17.25 -17.96
C ASN A 524 4.97 16.57 -17.21
N CYS A 525 4.17 17.29 -16.41
CA CYS A 525 3.12 16.70 -15.56
C CYS A 525 1.71 17.26 -15.75
N CYS A 526 1.54 18.38 -16.46
CA CYS A 526 0.27 19.07 -16.64
C CYS A 526 -0.71 18.36 -17.59
N SER A 527 -1.87 18.97 -17.86
CA SER A 527 -2.80 18.45 -18.87
C SER A 527 -2.35 18.85 -20.29
N VAL A 528 -2.75 18.08 -21.30
CA VAL A 528 -2.49 18.41 -22.72
C VAL A 528 -3.09 19.79 -23.11
N GLN A 529 -4.15 20.23 -22.43
CA GLN A 529 -4.75 21.56 -22.61
C GLN A 529 -3.83 22.68 -22.08
N VAL A 530 -3.25 22.52 -20.89
CA VAL A 530 -2.30 23.50 -20.32
C VAL A 530 -0.99 23.50 -21.11
N TYR A 531 -0.52 22.33 -21.57
CA TYR A 531 0.66 22.20 -22.44
C TYR A 531 0.47 22.95 -23.77
N THR A 532 -0.67 22.75 -24.45
CA THR A 532 -0.98 23.46 -25.71
C THR A 532 -1.25 24.96 -25.50
N GLN A 533 -1.88 25.34 -24.39
CA GLN A 533 -1.99 26.76 -24.02
C GLN A 533 -0.62 27.42 -23.86
N MET A 534 0.35 26.75 -23.21
CA MET A 534 1.70 27.31 -23.09
C MET A 534 2.41 27.46 -24.44
N GLY A 535 2.13 26.59 -25.42
CA GLY A 535 2.60 26.75 -26.80
C GLY A 535 2.22 28.10 -27.41
N THR A 536 0.99 28.59 -27.17
CA THR A 536 0.55 29.91 -27.67
C THR A 536 1.42 31.08 -27.17
N LEU A 537 2.11 30.91 -26.03
CA LEU A 537 2.92 31.93 -25.39
C LEU A 537 4.40 31.91 -25.85
N TYR A 538 4.79 30.98 -26.72
CA TYR A 538 6.19 30.80 -27.15
C TYR A 538 6.83 32.10 -27.68
N SER A 539 6.10 32.84 -28.51
CA SER A 539 6.58 34.07 -29.15
C SER A 539 7.01 35.12 -28.12
N GLU A 540 6.18 35.37 -27.10
CA GLU A 540 6.48 36.26 -25.98
C GLU A 540 7.62 35.71 -25.10
N MET A 541 7.51 34.44 -24.68
CA MET A 541 8.51 33.79 -23.82
C MET A 541 9.92 33.80 -24.43
N SER A 542 10.04 33.66 -25.76
CA SER A 542 11.32 33.63 -26.46
C SER A 542 12.08 34.96 -26.41
N VAL A 543 11.40 36.10 -26.25
CA VAL A 543 12.04 37.43 -26.22
C VAL A 543 12.97 37.57 -25.01
N HIS A 544 12.62 36.93 -23.90
CA HIS A 544 13.39 36.98 -22.66
C HIS A 544 14.69 36.16 -22.69
N GLU A 545 14.88 35.25 -23.66
CA GLU A 545 16.15 34.56 -23.88
C GLU A 545 17.32 35.54 -24.12
N ARG A 546 17.01 36.66 -24.80
CA ARG A 546 17.97 37.72 -25.13
C ARG A 546 18.63 38.37 -23.93
N SER A 547 17.98 38.39 -22.74
CA SER A 547 18.62 38.94 -21.54
C SER A 547 19.74 38.03 -21.03
N LEU A 548 19.70 36.72 -21.30
CA LEU A 548 20.80 35.80 -20.97
C LEU A 548 21.88 35.85 -22.05
N ASP A 549 21.49 35.93 -23.33
CA ASP A 549 22.44 36.10 -24.43
C ASP A 549 23.30 37.36 -24.25
N PHE A 550 22.74 38.46 -23.77
CA PHE A 550 23.48 39.68 -23.42
C PHE A 550 24.65 39.44 -22.45
N PHE A 551 24.43 38.69 -21.35
CA PHE A 551 25.53 38.37 -20.42
C PHE A 551 26.54 37.37 -20.99
N ILE A 552 26.09 36.44 -21.84
CA ILE A 552 26.99 35.50 -22.54
C ILE A 552 27.90 36.26 -23.52
N ASP A 553 27.34 37.24 -24.24
CA ASP A 553 28.07 38.13 -25.14
C ASP A 553 29.08 39.02 -24.40
N LEU A 554 28.72 39.50 -23.20
CA LEU A 554 29.65 40.26 -22.35
C LEU A 554 30.75 39.37 -21.78
N LEU A 555 30.43 38.17 -21.28
CA LEU A 555 31.42 37.18 -20.84
C LEU A 555 32.40 36.80 -21.96
N HIS A 556 31.91 36.60 -23.18
CA HIS A 556 32.73 36.26 -24.35
C HIS A 556 33.67 37.42 -24.77
N LYS A 557 33.30 38.68 -24.47
CA LYS A 557 34.13 39.88 -24.69
C LYS A 557 34.97 40.27 -23.46
N ASP A 558 34.87 39.52 -22.37
CA ASP A 558 35.33 39.82 -21.01
C ASP A 558 34.81 41.16 -20.41
N GLN A 559 33.74 41.70 -20.98
CA GLN A 559 33.07 42.96 -20.63
C GLN A 559 31.96 42.78 -19.56
N LEU A 560 31.95 41.66 -18.83
CA LEU A 560 31.08 41.52 -17.66
C LEU A 560 31.77 42.16 -16.44
N ASP A 561 31.26 43.31 -15.99
CA ASP A 561 31.74 44.08 -14.84
C ASP A 561 30.57 44.75 -14.07
N GLU A 562 30.90 45.43 -12.97
CA GLU A 562 29.97 46.10 -12.06
C GLU A 562 29.11 47.22 -12.69
N THR A 563 29.44 47.70 -13.90
CA THR A 563 28.66 48.74 -14.60
C THR A 563 27.47 48.18 -15.39
N VAL A 564 27.40 46.86 -15.56
CA VAL A 564 26.43 46.19 -16.44
C VAL A 564 25.00 46.25 -15.86
N HIS A 565 24.05 46.77 -16.65
CA HIS A 565 22.66 46.89 -16.25
C HIS A 565 21.93 45.52 -16.14
N VAL A 566 21.60 45.12 -14.91
CA VAL A 566 20.90 43.85 -14.61
C VAL A 566 19.37 43.93 -14.81
N GLU A 567 18.79 45.13 -14.91
CA GLU A 567 17.33 45.35 -14.99
C GLU A 567 16.57 44.50 -16.05
N PRO A 568 17.11 44.21 -17.26
CA PRO A 568 16.46 43.30 -18.21
C PRO A 568 16.26 41.87 -17.68
N LEU A 569 17.20 41.37 -16.87
CA LEU A 569 17.09 40.07 -16.20
C LEU A 569 16.00 40.11 -15.12
N THR A 570 15.95 41.18 -14.33
CA THR A 570 14.89 41.39 -13.34
C THR A 570 13.50 41.44 -13.97
N LYS A 571 13.38 42.03 -15.17
CA LYS A 571 12.15 42.03 -15.97
C LYS A 571 11.79 40.62 -16.48
N ALA A 572 12.76 39.85 -16.97
CA ALA A 572 12.54 38.45 -17.37
C ALA A 572 12.10 37.55 -16.20
N ILE A 573 12.74 37.69 -15.03
CA ILE A 573 12.36 36.95 -13.81
C ILE A 573 10.91 37.25 -13.43
N LYS A 574 10.53 38.53 -13.36
CA LYS A 574 9.16 38.95 -13.03
C LYS A 574 8.13 38.42 -14.03
N TYR A 575 8.44 38.45 -15.33
CA TYR A 575 7.59 37.87 -16.38
C TYR A 575 7.34 36.38 -16.15
N TYR A 576 8.39 35.56 -16.01
CA TYR A 576 8.21 34.11 -15.79
C TYR A 576 7.49 33.78 -14.48
N GLN A 577 7.73 34.54 -13.41
CA GLN A 577 7.04 34.36 -12.13
C GLN A 577 5.54 34.69 -12.23
N GLN A 578 5.19 35.81 -12.87
CA GLN A 578 3.80 36.20 -13.11
C GLN A 578 3.09 35.19 -14.02
N LEU A 579 3.72 34.79 -15.13
CA LEU A 579 3.15 33.85 -16.09
C LEU A 579 2.96 32.44 -15.49
N TYR A 580 3.87 31.99 -14.61
CA TYR A 580 3.71 30.75 -13.85
C TYR A 580 2.51 30.85 -12.91
N SER A 581 2.38 31.97 -12.19
CA SER A 581 1.27 32.22 -11.27
C SER A 581 -0.11 32.30 -11.95
N ILE A 582 -0.16 32.52 -13.28
CA ILE A 582 -1.41 32.59 -14.05
C ILE A 582 -1.76 31.23 -14.68
N HIS A 583 -0.78 30.51 -15.23
CA HIS A 583 -1.05 29.32 -16.05
C HIS A 583 -0.65 27.97 -15.40
N LEU A 584 0.21 27.97 -14.38
CA LEU A 584 0.82 26.76 -13.83
C LEU A 584 0.70 26.63 -12.29
N ALA A 585 0.06 27.57 -11.60
CA ALA A 585 -0.06 27.58 -10.15
C ALA A 585 -0.76 26.35 -9.54
N GLU A 586 -1.63 25.69 -10.30
CA GLU A 586 -2.36 24.47 -9.86
C GLU A 586 -1.58 23.16 -10.10
N GLN A 587 -0.35 23.23 -10.65
CA GLN A 587 0.43 22.03 -10.98
C GLN A 587 1.18 21.46 -9.77
N THR A 588 1.20 20.14 -9.63
CA THR A 588 1.82 19.44 -8.49
C THR A 588 3.35 19.49 -8.56
N GLU A 589 3.98 20.21 -7.64
CA GLU A 589 5.44 20.31 -7.55
C GLU A 589 6.06 19.07 -6.87
N ASP A 590 7.24 18.64 -7.34
CA ASP A 590 8.04 17.57 -6.76
C ASP A 590 8.82 18.14 -5.58
N CYS A 591 8.46 17.71 -4.37
CA CYS A 591 9.06 18.14 -3.11
C CYS A 591 10.59 17.97 -3.11
N THR A 592 11.12 16.98 -3.82
CA THR A 592 12.56 16.73 -3.98
C THR A 592 13.25 17.86 -4.76
N VAL A 593 12.69 18.23 -5.91
CA VAL A 593 13.21 19.31 -6.77
C VAL A 593 12.98 20.67 -6.10
N GLN A 594 11.78 20.87 -5.53
CA GLN A 594 11.38 22.09 -4.85
C GLN A 594 12.32 22.41 -3.67
N LEU A 595 12.65 21.41 -2.85
CA LEU A 595 13.58 21.57 -1.73
C LEU A 595 15.03 21.71 -2.19
N ALA A 596 15.47 20.94 -3.21
CA ALA A 596 16.82 21.10 -3.78
C ALA A 596 17.08 22.54 -4.26
N ASP A 597 16.13 23.13 -4.98
CA ASP A 597 16.20 24.52 -5.42
C ASP A 597 15.96 25.52 -4.29
N HIS A 598 15.21 25.16 -3.25
CA HIS A 598 15.07 26.00 -2.06
C HIS A 598 16.42 26.15 -1.35
N ILE A 599 17.18 25.06 -1.18
CA ILE A 599 18.53 25.10 -0.59
C ILE A 599 19.49 25.91 -1.46
N LYS A 600 19.47 25.75 -2.80
CA LYS A 600 20.28 26.57 -3.73
C LYS A 600 19.95 28.06 -3.61
N PHE A 601 18.65 28.40 -3.64
CA PHE A 601 18.17 29.78 -3.49
C PHE A 601 18.63 30.38 -2.16
N ILE A 602 18.45 29.65 -1.05
CA ILE A 602 18.88 30.12 0.27
C ILE A 602 20.39 30.35 0.29
N GLN A 603 21.21 29.41 -0.20
CA GLN A 603 22.66 29.59 -0.22
C GLN A 603 23.05 30.87 -0.99
N SER A 604 22.55 31.05 -2.22
CA SER A 604 22.86 32.26 -2.99
C SER A 604 22.31 33.55 -2.37
N ALA A 605 21.17 33.51 -1.65
CA ALA A 605 20.65 34.66 -0.93
C ALA A 605 21.53 35.01 0.28
N LEU A 606 21.98 34.01 1.05
CA LEU A 606 22.87 34.21 2.20
C LEU A 606 24.30 34.61 1.79
N ASP A 607 24.74 34.23 0.59
CA ASP A 607 26.00 34.71 0.01
C ASP A 607 25.90 36.19 -0.41
N CYS A 608 24.76 36.60 -0.97
CA CYS A 608 24.47 38.01 -1.25
C CYS A 608 24.32 38.85 0.04
N ILE A 609 23.62 38.33 1.06
CA ILE A 609 23.50 38.98 2.38
C ILE A 609 24.89 39.11 3.00
N GLY A 610 25.71 38.05 3.00
CA GLY A 610 27.08 38.09 3.50
C GLY A 610 27.96 39.11 2.78
N ALA A 611 27.85 39.22 1.46
CA ALA A 611 28.57 40.22 0.66
C ALA A 611 28.23 41.65 1.08
N GLU A 612 26.95 42.02 1.16
CA GLU A 612 26.55 43.36 1.59
C GLU A 612 26.83 43.60 3.08
N VAL A 613 26.68 42.59 3.95
CA VAL A 613 27.02 42.69 5.39
C VAL A 613 28.51 42.94 5.62
N VAL A 614 29.38 42.35 4.79
CA VAL A 614 30.83 42.66 4.76
C VAL A 614 31.08 44.08 4.28
N ARG A 615 30.45 44.49 3.17
CA ARG A 615 30.62 45.80 2.53
C ARG A 615 30.12 46.95 3.42
N LEU A 616 28.94 46.81 4.02
CA LEU A 616 28.36 47.75 4.98
C LEU A 616 29.23 47.88 6.24
N ARG A 617 29.76 46.78 6.78
CA ARG A 617 30.72 46.85 7.91
C ARG A 617 32.03 47.54 7.52
N ALA A 618 32.46 47.45 6.26
CA ALA A 618 33.61 48.22 5.77
C ALA A 618 33.32 49.72 5.59
N PHE A 619 32.10 50.11 5.21
CA PHE A 619 31.72 51.53 5.09
C PHE A 619 31.75 52.29 6.43
N LEU A 620 31.50 51.62 7.55
CA LEU A 620 31.46 52.23 8.88
C LEU A 620 32.82 52.83 9.31
N GLN A 621 32.76 53.83 10.19
CA GLN A 621 33.94 54.42 10.83
C GLN A 621 34.51 53.49 11.92
N PRO A 622 35.85 53.32 12.03
CA PRO A 622 36.47 52.58 13.12
C PRO A 622 36.03 53.07 14.51
N GLY A 623 35.83 52.14 15.44
CA GLY A 623 35.35 52.42 16.80
C GLY A 623 33.81 52.44 16.96
N GLN A 624 33.03 52.39 15.87
CA GLN A 624 31.56 52.35 15.94
C GLN A 624 30.97 50.93 16.22
N GLU A 625 31.72 50.06 16.88
CA GLU A 625 31.36 48.64 17.06
C GLU A 625 30.18 48.38 18.00
N GLY A 626 29.89 49.32 18.91
CA GLY A 626 28.76 49.23 19.85
C GLY A 626 27.48 49.90 19.37
N LEU A 627 27.42 50.42 18.14
CA LEU A 627 26.20 51.03 17.59
C LEU A 627 25.25 49.97 17.02
N ALA A 628 23.94 50.23 17.09
CA ALA A 628 22.88 49.27 16.76
C ALA A 628 23.06 48.61 15.38
N LEU A 629 23.45 49.37 14.35
CA LEU A 629 23.72 48.85 13.01
C LEU A 629 24.92 47.89 12.95
N ASN A 630 26.01 48.15 13.68
CA ASN A 630 27.15 47.24 13.70
C ASN A 630 26.79 45.92 14.40
N ILE A 631 26.00 45.99 15.47
CA ILE A 631 25.42 44.83 16.15
C ILE A 631 24.49 44.06 15.21
N LEU A 632 23.56 44.73 14.51
CA LEU A 632 22.68 44.10 13.52
C LEU A 632 23.49 43.40 12.41
N LEU A 633 24.55 44.04 11.90
CA LEU A 633 25.42 43.44 10.87
C LEU A 633 26.27 42.28 11.40
N LYS A 634 26.52 42.19 12.72
CA LYS A 634 27.10 41.00 13.35
C LYS A 634 26.05 39.88 13.52
N ASP A 635 24.82 40.21 13.92
CA ASP A 635 23.71 39.26 14.03
C ASP A 635 23.28 38.68 12.67
N LEU A 636 23.32 39.47 11.59
CA LEU A 636 23.02 38.99 10.24
C LEU A 636 24.08 37.99 9.74
N ASP A 637 25.33 38.13 10.19
CA ASP A 637 26.47 37.27 9.82
C ASP A 637 26.42 35.91 10.55
N THR A 638 26.08 35.92 11.85
CA THR A 638 25.84 34.70 12.62
C THR A 638 24.61 33.95 12.11
N THR A 639 23.48 34.64 11.95
CA THR A 639 22.25 34.01 11.42
C THR A 639 22.43 33.47 9.99
N CYS A 640 23.24 34.12 9.14
CA CYS A 640 23.62 33.54 7.84
C CYS A 640 24.45 32.25 7.98
N SER A 641 25.33 32.19 8.97
CA SER A 641 26.15 31.01 9.27
C SER A 641 25.28 29.85 9.77
N ASP A 642 24.31 30.12 10.65
CA ASP A 642 23.37 29.13 11.19
C ASP A 642 22.47 28.55 10.09
N ILE A 643 21.88 29.40 9.23
CA ILE A 643 21.05 28.92 8.11
C ILE A 643 21.89 28.13 7.11
N LYS A 644 23.18 28.48 6.91
CA LYS A 644 24.13 27.67 6.12
C LYS A 644 24.39 26.30 6.77
N GLN A 645 24.39 26.17 8.10
CA GLN A 645 24.47 24.87 8.78
C GLN A 645 23.19 24.03 8.57
N PHE A 646 22.00 24.60 8.73
CA PHE A 646 20.74 23.89 8.43
C PHE A 646 20.68 23.42 6.97
N CYS A 647 21.14 24.24 6.02
CA CYS A 647 21.28 23.85 4.62
C CYS A 647 22.21 22.65 4.40
N LYS A 648 23.30 22.51 5.20
CA LYS A 648 24.17 21.32 5.17
C LYS A 648 23.46 20.10 5.75
N LYS A 649 22.79 20.22 6.90
CA LYS A 649 22.03 19.13 7.53
C LYS A 649 20.98 18.55 6.59
N ILE A 650 20.13 19.39 6.00
CA ILE A 650 19.13 18.99 5.00
C ILE A 650 19.81 18.31 3.80
N ARG A 651 20.88 18.91 3.26
CA ARG A 651 21.60 18.37 2.09
C ARG A 651 22.18 16.97 2.32
N ARG A 652 22.60 16.61 3.54
CA ARG A 652 23.10 15.26 3.88
C ARG A 652 22.01 14.16 3.75
N ARG A 653 20.72 14.51 3.71
CA ARG A 653 19.56 13.59 3.54
C ARG A 653 18.75 13.83 2.27
N MET A 654 19.24 14.65 1.32
CA MET A 654 18.57 14.86 0.03
C MET A 654 18.75 13.65 -0.90
N PRO A 655 17.69 13.16 -1.59
CA PRO A 655 17.80 12.13 -2.62
C PRO A 655 18.81 12.50 -3.71
N GLY A 656 19.60 11.51 -4.15
CA GLY A 656 20.62 11.67 -5.19
C GLY A 656 22.06 11.34 -4.75
N THR A 657 22.28 11.01 -3.49
CA THR A 657 23.53 10.43 -2.98
C THR A 657 23.36 8.93 -2.71
N ASP A 658 24.29 8.09 -3.19
CA ASP A 658 24.29 6.63 -2.98
C ASP A 658 24.70 6.22 -1.54
N VAL A 659 24.05 6.81 -0.54
CA VAL A 659 24.33 6.62 0.90
C VAL A 659 23.17 5.86 1.55
N PRO A 660 23.43 4.76 2.29
CA PRO A 660 22.38 4.07 3.05
C PRO A 660 21.68 5.02 4.03
N GLY A 661 20.34 4.96 4.09
CA GLY A 661 19.53 5.85 4.93
C GLY A 661 19.18 7.21 4.29
N VAL A 662 19.34 7.37 2.98
CA VAL A 662 18.81 8.51 2.21
C VAL A 662 17.58 8.05 1.40
N PRO A 663 16.47 8.81 1.39
CA PRO A 663 15.24 8.40 0.71
C PRO A 663 15.33 8.48 -0.82
N ALA A 664 14.40 7.81 -1.50
CA ALA A 664 14.39 7.70 -2.96
C ALA A 664 13.79 8.94 -3.67
N ALA A 665 12.88 9.62 -2.97
CA ALA A 665 12.29 10.93 -3.25
C ALA A 665 11.83 11.56 -1.92
N LEU A 666 11.34 12.80 -1.95
CA LEU A 666 10.70 13.44 -0.79
C LEU A 666 9.20 13.71 -1.06
N SER A 667 8.41 13.80 0.00
CA SER A 667 6.99 14.20 -0.06
C SER A 667 6.59 14.98 1.19
N PHE A 668 6.05 16.19 1.01
CA PHE A 668 5.51 17.01 2.10
C PHE A 668 4.29 17.82 1.66
N GLY A 669 3.43 18.18 2.61
CA GLY A 669 2.15 18.84 2.33
C GLY A 669 2.26 20.31 1.90
N ALA A 670 1.17 20.83 1.33
CA ALA A 670 1.07 22.23 0.90
C ALA A 670 1.48 23.28 1.98
N PRO A 671 1.19 23.13 3.29
CA PRO A 671 1.66 24.07 4.31
C PRO A 671 3.19 24.16 4.41
N VAL A 672 3.90 23.05 4.17
CA VAL A 672 5.37 23.02 4.14
C VAL A 672 5.88 23.78 2.90
N SER A 673 5.30 23.51 1.72
CA SER A 673 5.56 24.27 0.49
C SER A 673 5.30 25.79 0.64
N GLU A 674 4.26 26.17 1.38
CA GLU A 674 3.93 27.57 1.68
C GLU A 674 4.97 28.22 2.61
N THR A 675 5.30 27.58 3.74
CA THR A 675 6.36 28.09 4.65
C THR A 675 7.74 28.21 3.98
N LEU A 676 8.09 27.29 3.09
CA LEU A 676 9.28 27.41 2.23
C LEU A 676 9.17 28.59 1.26
N THR A 677 8.00 28.81 0.66
CA THR A 677 7.77 29.96 -0.24
C THR A 677 7.87 31.29 0.52
N ASP A 678 7.35 31.35 1.75
CA ASP A 678 7.47 32.50 2.64
C ASP A 678 8.92 32.75 3.08
N CYS A 679 9.71 31.72 3.37
CA CYS A 679 11.14 31.88 3.65
C CYS A 679 11.91 32.46 2.45
N ARG A 680 11.57 32.07 1.21
CA ARG A 680 12.12 32.73 0.01
C ARG A 680 11.72 34.21 -0.06
N ARG A 681 10.47 34.55 0.30
CA ARG A 681 9.97 35.94 0.35
C ARG A 681 10.69 36.79 1.41
N GLN A 682 10.93 36.24 2.61
CA GLN A 682 11.65 36.93 3.68
C GLN A 682 13.10 37.23 3.29
N LEU A 683 13.84 36.23 2.79
CA LEU A 683 15.23 36.45 2.34
C LEU A 683 15.31 37.43 1.17
N THR A 684 14.36 37.41 0.24
CA THR A 684 14.29 38.37 -0.88
C THR A 684 14.15 39.82 -0.38
N ARG A 685 13.38 40.04 0.69
CA ARG A 685 13.27 41.37 1.33
C ARG A 685 14.58 41.79 2.01
N VAL A 686 15.22 40.88 2.75
CA VAL A 686 16.51 41.14 3.42
C VAL A 686 17.61 41.48 2.40
N VAL A 687 17.71 40.72 1.30
CA VAL A 687 18.63 41.01 0.18
C VAL A 687 18.35 42.40 -0.40
N ALA A 688 17.09 42.70 -0.76
CA ALA A 688 16.74 43.98 -1.40
C ALA A 688 17.03 45.19 -0.51
N VAL A 689 16.74 45.11 0.80
CA VAL A 689 17.07 46.19 1.76
C VAL A 689 18.58 46.38 1.86
N LEU A 690 19.35 45.31 2.03
CA LEU A 690 20.80 45.42 2.20
C LEU A 690 21.49 45.93 0.92
N GLN A 691 21.02 45.53 -0.27
CA GLN A 691 21.54 46.05 -1.54
C GLN A 691 21.23 47.53 -1.74
N GLU A 692 20.01 48.00 -1.42
CA GLU A 692 19.66 49.44 -1.49
C GLU A 692 20.50 50.27 -0.50
N VAL A 693 20.64 49.82 0.74
CA VAL A 693 21.47 50.48 1.77
C VAL A 693 22.95 50.46 1.37
N ALA A 694 23.44 49.40 0.73
CA ALA A 694 24.82 49.31 0.26
C ALA A 694 25.08 50.17 -0.98
N ALA A 695 24.13 50.28 -1.91
CA ALA A 695 24.22 51.14 -3.09
C ALA A 695 24.25 52.63 -2.69
N ALA A 696 23.34 53.06 -1.81
CA ALA A 696 23.36 54.41 -1.24
C ALA A 696 24.60 54.63 -0.36
N GLY A 697 25.02 53.63 0.43
CA GLY A 697 26.24 53.65 1.22
C GLY A 697 27.50 53.88 0.38
N ALA A 698 27.63 53.22 -0.78
CA ALA A 698 28.73 53.41 -1.71
C ALA A 698 28.79 54.86 -2.23
N GLN A 699 27.65 55.43 -2.65
CA GLN A 699 27.56 56.83 -3.09
C GLN A 699 27.95 57.82 -1.97
N MET A 700 27.66 57.49 -0.72
CA MET A 700 28.01 58.31 0.45
C MET A 700 29.47 58.11 0.92
N VAL A 701 30.13 56.99 0.58
CA VAL A 701 31.55 56.72 0.85
C VAL A 701 32.47 57.28 -0.24
N ALA A 702 32.03 57.30 -1.49
CA ALA A 702 32.82 57.78 -2.63
C ALA A 702 33.52 59.16 -2.47
N PRO A 703 32.95 60.17 -1.76
CA PRO A 703 33.65 61.44 -1.53
C PRO A 703 34.53 61.50 -0.25
N LEU A 704 34.68 60.40 0.50
CA LEU A 704 35.45 60.33 1.75
C LEU A 704 36.89 59.84 1.53
N GLY A 705 37.81 60.24 2.41
CA GLY A 705 39.18 59.70 2.40
C GLY A 705 39.26 58.24 2.84
N GLU A 706 40.31 57.50 2.44
CA GLU A 706 40.46 56.06 2.74
C GLU A 706 40.34 55.72 4.24
N GLN A 707 40.72 56.64 5.13
CA GLN A 707 40.68 56.49 6.59
C GLN A 707 39.35 56.95 7.23
N GLU A 708 38.49 57.64 6.48
CA GLU A 708 37.22 58.22 6.97
C GLU A 708 36.06 57.27 6.65
N GLY A 709 35.16 57.01 7.60
CA GLY A 709 34.02 56.13 7.39
C GLY A 709 32.69 56.84 7.59
N LEU A 710 31.60 56.21 7.16
CA LEU A 710 30.26 56.66 7.48
C LEU A 710 29.97 56.47 8.97
N ASN A 711 29.29 57.45 9.54
CA ASN A 711 28.64 57.30 10.83
C ASN A 711 27.40 56.41 10.65
N ALA A 712 27.30 55.33 11.42
CA ALA A 712 26.20 54.36 11.40
C ALA A 712 24.80 54.98 11.35
N LEU A 713 24.57 56.08 12.08
CA LEU A 713 23.27 56.79 12.08
C LEU A 713 22.83 57.24 10.67
N LYS A 714 23.78 57.63 9.81
CA LYS A 714 23.47 58.01 8.42
C LYS A 714 23.09 56.82 7.54
N LEU A 715 23.56 55.62 7.87
CA LEU A 715 23.15 54.38 7.20
C LEU A 715 21.83 53.86 7.76
N ASP A 716 21.53 54.07 9.05
CA ASP A 716 20.20 53.82 9.63
C ASP A 716 19.12 54.69 8.98
N ASP A 717 19.38 56.00 8.76
CA ASP A 717 18.48 56.91 8.01
C ASP A 717 18.17 56.44 6.58
N VAL A 718 19.07 55.65 5.97
CA VAL A 718 18.90 55.01 4.66
C VAL A 718 18.17 53.68 4.80
N ALA A 719 18.50 52.88 5.82
CA ALA A 719 17.84 51.61 6.12
C ALA A 719 16.35 51.77 6.44
N VAL A 720 15.94 52.87 7.09
CA VAL A 720 14.51 53.22 7.26
C VAL A 720 13.83 53.31 5.89
N LYS A 721 14.36 54.14 4.97
CA LYS A 721 13.77 54.35 3.64
C LYS A 721 13.74 53.06 2.81
N ALA A 722 14.82 52.27 2.85
CA ALA A 722 14.89 50.99 2.16
C ALA A 722 13.87 49.97 2.70
N VAL A 723 13.66 49.93 4.03
CA VAL A 723 12.64 49.05 4.64
C VAL A 723 11.23 49.53 4.32
N GLU A 724 10.93 50.83 4.38
CA GLU A 724 9.64 51.37 3.96
C GLU A 724 9.33 51.04 2.48
N GLN A 725 10.32 51.16 1.60
CA GLN A 725 10.22 50.82 0.18
C GLN A 725 10.01 49.31 -0.08
N VAL A 726 10.68 48.43 0.65
CA VAL A 726 10.68 46.97 0.40
C VAL A 726 9.57 46.21 1.16
N TYR A 727 9.21 46.68 2.37
CA TYR A 727 8.14 46.07 3.18
C TYR A 727 6.78 46.75 2.96
N GLY A 728 6.75 48.00 2.46
CA GLY A 728 5.53 48.70 2.05
C GLY A 728 4.75 49.41 3.16
N SER A 729 5.31 49.47 4.38
CA SER A 729 4.70 50.13 5.54
C SER A 729 5.63 51.19 6.10
N GLN A 730 5.08 52.38 6.41
CA GLN A 730 5.83 53.49 7.00
C GLN A 730 6.09 53.29 8.50
N GLY A 731 7.18 53.87 9.00
CA GLY A 731 7.53 53.88 10.44
C GLY A 731 8.02 52.55 11.00
N LEU A 732 8.37 51.57 10.15
CA LEU A 732 8.95 50.29 10.57
C LEU A 732 10.39 50.46 11.08
N ASN A 733 10.75 49.80 12.18
CA ASN A 733 12.13 49.73 12.65
C ASN A 733 12.95 48.73 11.80
N PRO A 734 14.00 49.16 11.07
CA PRO A 734 14.81 48.27 10.24
C PRO A 734 15.50 47.15 11.03
N HIS A 735 15.94 47.47 12.24
CA HIS A 735 16.66 46.57 13.15
C HIS A 735 15.79 45.43 13.67
N GLU A 736 14.47 45.63 13.70
CA GLU A 736 13.48 44.61 14.08
C GLU A 736 13.01 43.84 12.84
N CYS A 737 12.69 44.52 11.73
CA CYS A 737 12.20 43.86 10.52
C CYS A 737 13.22 42.86 9.94
N LEU A 738 14.50 43.24 9.87
CA LEU A 738 15.55 42.36 9.35
C LEU A 738 15.80 41.17 10.29
N ARG A 739 15.82 41.38 11.62
CA ARG A 739 15.94 40.29 12.60
C ARG A 739 14.71 39.37 12.62
N GLN A 740 13.50 39.90 12.47
CA GLN A 740 12.26 39.11 12.38
C GLN A 740 12.25 38.25 11.11
N SER A 741 12.63 38.81 9.95
CA SER A 741 12.74 38.06 8.70
C SER A 741 13.77 36.93 8.80
N CYS A 742 14.96 37.17 9.35
CA CYS A 742 15.97 36.11 9.54
C CYS A 742 15.56 35.08 10.61
N SER A 743 14.91 35.49 11.71
CA SER A 743 14.40 34.60 12.75
C SER A 743 13.33 33.64 12.22
N ALA A 744 12.42 34.12 11.36
CA ALA A 744 11.42 33.28 10.70
C ALA A 744 12.05 32.22 9.78
N VAL A 745 13.10 32.60 9.05
CA VAL A 745 13.87 31.67 8.19
C VAL A 745 14.61 30.63 9.04
N ILE A 746 15.26 31.03 10.14
CA ILE A 746 15.89 30.10 11.10
C ILE A 746 14.87 29.10 11.66
N SER A 747 13.71 29.58 12.12
CA SER A 747 12.68 28.69 12.69
C SER A 747 12.22 27.63 11.69
N THR A 748 11.98 28.02 10.44
CA THR A 748 11.54 27.10 9.38
C THR A 748 12.66 26.16 8.93
N MET A 749 13.88 26.66 8.76
CA MET A 749 15.03 25.87 8.31
C MET A 749 15.54 24.90 9.37
N ASN A 750 15.42 25.23 10.67
CA ASN A 750 15.68 24.30 11.75
C ASN A 750 14.63 23.18 11.77
N LYS A 751 13.33 23.51 11.70
CA LYS A 751 12.25 22.51 11.61
C LYS A 751 12.41 21.58 10.41
N MET A 752 12.71 22.13 9.23
CA MET A 752 12.99 21.33 8.04
C MET A 752 14.24 20.45 8.22
N ALA A 753 15.30 20.94 8.87
CA ALA A 753 16.47 20.11 9.16
C ALA A 753 16.12 18.94 10.10
N THR A 754 15.38 19.20 11.19
CA THR A 754 14.90 18.18 12.14
C THR A 754 14.04 17.12 11.45
N ALA A 755 12.97 17.52 10.76
CA ALA A 755 12.08 16.61 10.05
C ALA A 755 12.78 15.81 8.92
N MET A 756 13.77 16.40 8.26
CA MET A 756 14.63 15.70 7.29
C MET A 756 15.63 14.73 7.95
N GLN A 757 16.02 14.95 9.21
CA GLN A 757 16.82 13.98 9.97
C GLN A 757 15.94 12.82 10.47
N GLU A 758 14.76 13.11 11.02
CA GLU A 758 13.78 12.15 11.56
C GLU A 758 13.07 11.32 10.47
N GLY A 759 12.97 11.85 9.25
CA GLY A 759 12.40 11.15 8.09
C GLY A 759 10.90 11.35 7.86
N GLU A 760 10.32 12.43 8.40
CA GLU A 760 8.91 12.79 8.18
C GLU A 760 8.52 12.87 6.69
N TYR A 761 9.48 13.16 5.81
CA TYR A 761 9.27 13.43 4.38
C TYR A 761 9.83 12.33 3.45
N ASP A 762 10.31 11.21 4.01
CA ASP A 762 10.92 10.12 3.23
C ASP A 762 9.86 9.41 2.37
N ALA A 763 10.08 9.37 1.05
CA ALA A 763 9.11 8.83 0.10
C ALA A 763 9.72 7.89 -0.95
N GLU A 764 8.89 7.00 -1.49
CA GLU A 764 9.19 6.30 -2.75
C GLU A 764 9.14 7.28 -3.93
N ARG A 765 9.84 6.96 -5.02
CA ARG A 765 9.81 7.78 -6.24
C ARG A 765 8.39 7.84 -6.82
N PRO A 766 7.85 9.03 -7.13
CA PRO A 766 6.57 9.15 -7.82
C PRO A 766 6.55 8.35 -9.11
N GLN A 767 5.52 7.52 -9.31
CA GLN A 767 5.30 6.85 -10.59
C GLN A 767 4.93 7.89 -11.65
N GLY A 768 5.86 8.13 -12.58
CA GLY A 768 5.71 9.16 -13.60
C GLY A 768 4.49 8.90 -14.51
N LYS A 769 3.67 9.93 -14.70
CA LYS A 769 2.68 9.96 -15.79
C LYS A 769 3.40 10.16 -17.11
N ALA A 770 2.85 9.63 -18.21
CA ALA A 770 3.36 9.90 -19.55
C ALA A 770 3.32 11.41 -19.83
N PRO A 771 4.42 12.06 -20.27
CA PRO A 771 4.46 13.49 -20.52
C PRO A 771 3.39 13.98 -21.52
N PRO A 772 2.88 15.23 -21.38
CA PRO A 772 1.86 15.79 -22.27
C PRO A 772 2.25 15.76 -23.75
N VAL A 773 3.55 15.93 -24.06
CA VAL A 773 4.09 15.83 -25.41
C VAL A 773 3.97 14.42 -26.01
N GLU A 774 4.12 13.36 -25.20
CA GLU A 774 3.94 11.98 -25.65
C GLU A 774 2.46 11.66 -25.88
N ALA A 775 1.60 12.08 -24.94
CA ALA A 775 0.15 11.94 -25.07
C ALA A 775 -0.39 12.67 -26.32
N ARG A 776 0.12 13.89 -26.59
CA ARG A 776 -0.24 14.66 -27.78
C ARG A 776 0.34 14.07 -29.07
N ALA A 777 1.58 13.57 -29.05
CA ALA A 777 2.16 12.87 -30.20
C ALA A 777 1.43 11.55 -30.52
N ALA A 778 0.95 10.82 -29.49
CA ALA A 778 0.10 9.65 -29.68
C ALA A 778 -1.27 10.02 -30.27
N ALA A 779 -1.89 11.11 -29.80
CA ALA A 779 -3.13 11.64 -30.38
C ALA A 779 -2.95 12.05 -31.85
N LEU A 780 -1.88 12.78 -32.19
CA LEU A 780 -1.58 13.17 -33.58
C LEU A 780 -1.34 11.96 -34.49
N ARG A 781 -0.68 10.90 -34.01
CA ARG A 781 -0.54 9.62 -34.76
C ARG A 781 -1.89 8.93 -34.97
N ALA A 782 -2.78 8.97 -33.98
CA ALA A 782 -4.13 8.44 -34.13
C ALA A 782 -4.95 9.28 -35.12
N GLU A 783 -4.90 10.62 -35.05
CA GLU A 783 -5.53 11.55 -36.00
C GLU A 783 -5.12 11.25 -37.45
N ILE A 784 -3.83 11.00 -37.70
CA ILE A 784 -3.30 10.62 -39.03
C ILE A 784 -3.83 9.24 -39.45
N THR A 785 -3.78 8.24 -38.57
CA THR A 785 -4.23 6.86 -38.87
C THR A 785 -5.74 6.80 -39.14
N ASP A 786 -6.55 7.55 -38.39
CA ASP A 786 -7.99 7.65 -38.59
C ASP A 786 -8.34 8.41 -39.88
N ALA A 787 -7.53 9.40 -40.30
CA ALA A 787 -7.69 10.06 -41.59
C ALA A 787 -7.46 9.12 -42.77
N GLU A 788 -6.41 8.28 -42.72
CA GLU A 788 -6.19 7.20 -43.70
C GLU A 788 -7.36 6.20 -43.70
N GLY A 789 -7.79 5.79 -42.51
CA GLY A 789 -8.95 4.89 -42.32
C GLY A 789 -10.29 5.50 -42.73
N LEU A 790 -10.42 6.82 -42.81
CA LEU A 790 -11.57 7.52 -43.40
C LEU A 790 -11.48 7.58 -44.92
N GLY A 791 -10.28 7.73 -45.49
CA GLY A 791 -10.03 7.62 -46.92
C GLY A 791 -10.51 6.30 -47.50
N VAL A 792 -10.09 5.17 -46.92
CA VAL A 792 -10.53 3.82 -47.34
C VAL A 792 -12.06 3.67 -47.25
N LYS A 793 -12.69 4.14 -46.17
CA LYS A 793 -14.16 4.12 -46.02
C LYS A 793 -14.89 4.97 -47.07
N LEU A 794 -14.24 6.03 -47.57
CA LEU A 794 -14.77 6.88 -48.64
C LEU A 794 -14.63 6.16 -49.99
N GLU A 795 -13.50 5.51 -50.26
CA GLU A 795 -13.33 4.65 -51.44
C GLU A 795 -14.32 3.48 -51.46
N ASP A 796 -14.54 2.79 -50.33
CA ASP A 796 -15.56 1.75 -50.17
C ASP A 796 -16.99 2.29 -50.40
N ARG A 797 -17.28 3.52 -49.94
CA ARG A 797 -18.56 4.18 -50.25
C ARG A 797 -18.67 4.45 -51.75
N ASP A 798 -17.59 4.83 -52.39
CA ASP A 798 -17.55 5.17 -53.80
C ASP A 798 -17.61 3.92 -54.71
N THR A 799 -17.04 2.77 -54.30
CA THR A 799 -17.23 1.47 -54.98
C THR A 799 -18.67 1.01 -54.85
N VAL A 800 -19.27 1.04 -53.65
CA VAL A 800 -20.70 0.74 -53.45
C VAL A 800 -21.60 1.66 -54.27
N ILE A 801 -21.28 2.96 -54.37
CA ILE A 801 -22.01 3.91 -55.25
C ILE A 801 -21.85 3.53 -56.73
N LYS A 802 -20.67 3.10 -57.18
CA LYS A 802 -20.42 2.62 -58.56
C LYS A 802 -21.21 1.32 -58.83
N GLU A 803 -21.30 0.41 -57.87
CA GLU A 803 -22.08 -0.83 -57.99
C GLU A 803 -23.59 -0.60 -57.97
N LEU A 804 -24.08 0.26 -57.08
CA LEU A 804 -25.50 0.68 -57.08
C LEU A 804 -25.88 1.36 -58.40
N LYS A 805 -25.00 2.19 -58.99
CA LYS A 805 -25.20 2.78 -60.32
C LYS A 805 -25.24 1.71 -61.43
N LYS A 806 -24.38 0.67 -61.38
CA LYS A 806 -24.44 -0.48 -62.31
C LYS A 806 -25.76 -1.26 -62.15
N SER A 807 -26.13 -1.60 -60.92
CA SER A 807 -27.37 -2.34 -60.60
C SER A 807 -28.62 -1.56 -61.04
N LEU A 808 -28.65 -0.24 -60.83
CA LEU A 808 -29.73 0.62 -61.31
C LEU A 808 -29.81 0.65 -62.84
N LYS A 809 -28.68 0.64 -63.56
CA LYS A 809 -28.65 0.54 -65.02
C LYS A 809 -29.19 -0.81 -65.51
N ILE A 810 -28.77 -1.92 -64.90
CA ILE A 810 -29.27 -3.26 -65.21
C ILE A 810 -30.79 -3.34 -64.97
N LYS A 811 -31.29 -2.82 -63.84
CA LYS A 811 -32.73 -2.76 -63.59
C LYS A 811 -33.50 -1.85 -64.54
N GLY A 812 -32.87 -0.80 -65.06
CA GLY A 812 -33.44 0.02 -66.14
C GLY A 812 -33.55 -0.77 -67.45
N GLU A 813 -32.56 -1.58 -67.77
CA GLU A 813 -32.55 -2.48 -68.93
C GLU A 813 -33.60 -3.60 -68.78
N GLU A 814 -33.66 -4.27 -67.63
CA GLU A 814 -34.70 -5.26 -67.27
C GLU A 814 -36.12 -4.67 -67.37
N LEU A 815 -36.33 -3.45 -66.84
CA LEU A 815 -37.62 -2.77 -66.90
C LEU A 815 -37.99 -2.39 -68.34
N SER A 816 -37.02 -1.95 -69.15
CA SER A 816 -37.24 -1.69 -70.58
C SER A 816 -37.61 -2.97 -71.35
N GLU A 817 -36.99 -4.10 -71.04
CA GLU A 817 -37.34 -5.39 -71.64
C GLU A 817 -38.73 -5.85 -71.19
N ALA A 818 -39.05 -5.71 -69.89
CA ALA A 818 -40.37 -6.00 -69.35
C ALA A 818 -41.47 -5.13 -69.99
N HIS A 819 -41.19 -3.86 -70.27
CA HIS A 819 -42.11 -2.96 -70.97
C HIS A 819 -42.30 -3.36 -72.44
N VAL A 820 -41.23 -3.74 -73.15
CA VAL A 820 -41.33 -4.29 -74.52
C VAL A 820 -42.11 -5.60 -74.54
N ARG A 821 -41.91 -6.49 -73.57
CA ARG A 821 -42.69 -7.73 -73.39
C ARG A 821 -44.16 -7.42 -73.10
N LEU A 822 -44.45 -6.43 -72.25
CA LEU A 822 -45.81 -5.96 -71.95
C LEU A 822 -46.49 -5.50 -73.24
N SER A 823 -45.90 -4.59 -74.00
CA SER A 823 -46.51 -4.08 -75.24
C SER A 823 -46.54 -5.07 -76.40
N LEU A 824 -45.78 -6.18 -76.32
CA LEU A 824 -45.99 -7.34 -77.19
C LEU A 824 -47.21 -8.16 -76.76
N LEU A 825 -47.48 -8.29 -75.46
CA LEU A 825 -48.66 -8.97 -74.93
C LEU A 825 -49.93 -8.13 -75.13
N GLU A 826 -49.88 -6.81 -74.93
CA GLU A 826 -50.97 -5.88 -75.24
C GLU A 826 -51.37 -6.00 -76.73
N LYS A 827 -50.40 -5.93 -77.66
CA LYS A 827 -50.67 -6.13 -79.09
C LYS A 827 -51.26 -7.52 -79.43
N LYS A 828 -50.84 -8.58 -78.71
CA LYS A 828 -51.44 -9.92 -78.87
C LYS A 828 -52.85 -10.00 -78.33
N LEU A 829 -53.14 -9.26 -77.24
CA LEU A 829 -54.48 -9.15 -76.69
C LEU A 829 -55.39 -8.36 -77.64
N ASP A 830 -54.92 -7.27 -78.23
CA ASP A 830 -55.64 -6.51 -79.26
C ASP A 830 -55.99 -7.37 -80.48
N THR A 831 -55.06 -8.18 -80.99
CA THR A 831 -55.37 -9.12 -82.08
C THR A 831 -56.33 -10.22 -81.64
N SER A 832 -56.14 -10.81 -80.46
CA SER A 832 -57.03 -11.84 -79.91
C SER A 832 -58.45 -11.33 -79.63
N THR A 833 -58.59 -10.04 -79.31
CA THR A 833 -59.89 -9.36 -79.12
C THR A 833 -60.57 -9.16 -80.46
N LYS A 834 -59.86 -8.64 -81.47
CA LYS A 834 -60.39 -8.54 -82.85
C LYS A 834 -60.78 -9.91 -83.43
N ASP A 835 -59.96 -10.93 -83.23
CA ASP A 835 -60.27 -12.30 -83.62
C ASP A 835 -61.50 -12.87 -82.87
N ALA A 836 -61.84 -12.32 -81.70
CA ALA A 836 -63.07 -12.65 -80.97
C ALA A 836 -64.27 -11.86 -81.50
N ASP A 837 -64.13 -10.55 -81.71
CA ASP A 837 -65.17 -9.67 -82.25
C ASP A 837 -65.61 -10.14 -83.65
N GLU A 838 -64.66 -10.46 -84.54
CA GLU A 838 -64.94 -11.08 -85.85
C GLU A 838 -65.69 -12.41 -85.73
N ARG A 839 -65.46 -13.19 -84.67
CA ARG A 839 -66.20 -14.45 -84.44
C ARG A 839 -67.60 -14.19 -83.89
N VAL A 840 -67.78 -13.17 -83.04
CA VAL A 840 -69.09 -12.72 -82.57
C VAL A 840 -69.91 -12.20 -83.75
N GLU A 841 -69.34 -11.39 -84.63
CA GLU A 841 -70.00 -10.91 -85.86
C GLU A 841 -70.43 -12.09 -86.77
N LYS A 842 -69.54 -13.06 -87.00
CA LYS A 842 -69.82 -14.28 -87.78
C LYS A 842 -70.80 -15.27 -87.10
N ILE A 843 -71.13 -15.06 -85.83
CA ILE A 843 -72.19 -15.77 -85.10
C ILE A 843 -73.48 -14.97 -85.16
N GLN A 844 -73.42 -13.64 -85.02
CA GLN A 844 -74.56 -12.74 -85.09
C GLN A 844 -75.21 -12.79 -86.48
N THR A 845 -74.44 -12.74 -87.57
CA THR A 845 -74.99 -12.89 -88.92
C THR A 845 -75.74 -14.20 -89.12
N LYS A 846 -75.23 -15.31 -88.57
CA LYS A 846 -75.91 -16.63 -88.60
C LYS A 846 -77.16 -16.67 -87.72
N LEU A 847 -77.14 -15.96 -86.59
CA LEU A 847 -78.32 -15.80 -85.74
C LEU A 847 -79.41 -15.02 -86.47
N ASP A 848 -79.05 -13.95 -87.16
CA ASP A 848 -79.99 -13.14 -87.95
C ASP A 848 -80.53 -13.91 -89.17
N GLU A 849 -79.68 -14.68 -89.87
CA GLU A 849 -80.09 -15.62 -90.92
C GLU A 849 -81.08 -16.68 -90.41
N THR A 850 -80.81 -17.29 -89.25
CA THR A 850 -81.68 -18.32 -88.67
C THR A 850 -82.98 -17.74 -88.11
N LEU A 851 -82.97 -16.51 -87.55
CA LEU A 851 -84.17 -15.79 -87.14
C LEU A 851 -85.04 -15.38 -88.35
N ALA A 852 -84.44 -15.00 -89.48
CA ALA A 852 -85.17 -14.75 -90.72
C ALA A 852 -85.82 -16.04 -91.28
N LEU A 853 -85.10 -17.17 -91.21
CA LEU A 853 -85.64 -18.49 -91.56
C LEU A 853 -86.79 -18.92 -90.63
N LEU A 854 -86.66 -18.69 -89.32
CA LEU A 854 -87.71 -18.97 -88.35
C LEU A 854 -88.95 -18.12 -88.60
N LYS A 855 -88.82 -16.79 -88.80
CA LYS A 855 -89.96 -15.92 -89.15
C LYS A 855 -90.63 -16.32 -90.46
N LYS A 856 -89.87 -16.80 -91.46
CA LYS A 856 -90.47 -17.35 -92.69
C LYS A 856 -91.28 -18.62 -92.39
N LYS A 857 -90.77 -19.51 -91.53
CA LYS A 857 -91.48 -20.72 -91.11
C LYS A 857 -92.70 -20.43 -90.24
N GLU A 858 -92.60 -19.46 -89.34
CA GLU A 858 -93.70 -18.95 -88.52
C GLU A 858 -94.83 -18.43 -89.41
N LYS A 859 -94.52 -17.64 -90.44
CA LYS A 859 -95.51 -17.18 -91.44
C LYS A 859 -96.09 -18.32 -92.29
N GLU A 860 -95.28 -19.30 -92.70
CA GLU A 860 -95.76 -20.52 -93.38
C GLU A 860 -96.69 -21.37 -92.47
N PHE A 861 -96.49 -21.31 -91.15
CA PHE A 861 -97.38 -21.93 -90.16
C PHE A 861 -98.65 -21.10 -89.89
N GLU A 862 -98.58 -19.78 -89.83
CA GLU A 862 -99.78 -18.91 -89.80
C GLU A 862 -100.67 -19.16 -91.03
N GLU A 863 -100.08 -19.17 -92.24
CA GLU A 863 -100.80 -19.43 -93.49
C GLU A 863 -101.46 -20.83 -93.54
N THR A 864 -100.90 -21.83 -92.84
CA THR A 864 -101.52 -23.16 -92.72
C THR A 864 -102.48 -23.28 -91.54
N MET A 865 -102.32 -22.50 -90.47
CA MET A 865 -103.28 -22.42 -89.37
C MET A 865 -104.56 -21.68 -89.79
N ASP A 866 -104.45 -20.59 -90.56
CA ASP A 866 -105.61 -19.89 -91.14
C ASP A 866 -106.39 -20.81 -92.10
N ALA A 867 -105.69 -21.60 -92.92
CA ALA A 867 -106.31 -22.60 -93.78
C ALA A 867 -107.04 -23.70 -92.99
N LEU A 868 -106.41 -24.25 -91.93
CA LEU A 868 -107.04 -25.22 -91.05
C LEU A 868 -108.21 -24.64 -90.25
N GLN A 869 -108.16 -23.36 -89.88
CA GLN A 869 -109.29 -22.69 -89.23
C GLN A 869 -110.46 -22.49 -90.19
N ALA A 870 -110.20 -22.16 -91.46
CA ALA A 870 -111.24 -22.11 -92.49
C ALA A 870 -111.89 -23.49 -92.74
N ASP A 871 -111.09 -24.57 -92.77
CA ASP A 871 -111.60 -25.95 -92.84
C ASP A 871 -112.45 -26.31 -91.60
N ILE A 872 -112.02 -25.89 -90.39
CA ILE A 872 -112.79 -26.07 -89.15
C ILE A 872 -114.11 -25.31 -89.21
N ASP A 873 -114.11 -24.05 -89.62
CA ASP A 873 -115.32 -23.22 -89.71
C ASP A 873 -116.31 -23.79 -90.74
N GLN A 874 -115.83 -24.34 -91.86
CA GLN A 874 -116.66 -25.06 -92.82
C GLN A 874 -117.25 -26.35 -92.20
N LEU A 875 -116.44 -27.17 -91.52
CA LEU A 875 -116.91 -28.38 -90.85
C LEU A 875 -117.88 -28.08 -89.70
N GLU A 876 -117.75 -26.94 -89.01
CA GLU A 876 -118.70 -26.44 -88.00
C GLU A 876 -120.04 -26.06 -88.65
N ALA A 877 -120.03 -25.45 -89.84
CA ALA A 877 -121.24 -25.13 -90.60
C ALA A 877 -121.96 -26.40 -91.12
N GLU A 878 -121.23 -27.36 -91.69
CA GLU A 878 -121.79 -28.65 -92.14
C GLU A 878 -122.38 -29.45 -90.95
N LYS A 879 -121.70 -29.43 -89.80
CA LYS A 879 -122.14 -29.98 -88.51
C LYS A 879 -123.39 -29.27 -87.94
N ALA A 880 -123.58 -27.99 -88.24
CA ALA A 880 -124.80 -27.26 -87.88
C ALA A 880 -126.00 -27.67 -88.76
N GLU A 881 -125.81 -27.78 -90.08
CA GLU A 881 -126.88 -28.24 -90.99
C GLU A 881 -127.28 -29.70 -90.68
N LEU A 882 -126.31 -30.57 -90.41
CA LEU A 882 -126.56 -31.95 -89.99
C LEU A 882 -127.28 -32.03 -88.62
N LYS A 883 -126.98 -31.15 -87.67
CA LYS A 883 -127.72 -31.05 -86.39
C LYS A 883 -129.20 -30.73 -86.60
N GLN A 884 -129.53 -29.89 -87.59
CA GLN A 884 -130.93 -29.55 -87.89
C GLN A 884 -131.69 -30.71 -88.59
N ARG A 885 -130.98 -31.63 -89.26
CA ARG A 885 -131.58 -32.85 -89.83
C ARG A 885 -131.69 -34.03 -88.84
N LEU A 886 -130.97 -34.01 -87.72
CA LEU A 886 -130.96 -35.13 -86.75
C LEU A 886 -131.90 -34.93 -85.54
N SER A 887 -132.63 -33.82 -85.43
CA SER A 887 -133.52 -33.55 -84.28
C SER A 887 -134.85 -34.34 -84.30
N SER A 888 -134.99 -35.36 -85.16
CA SER A 888 -136.22 -36.16 -85.36
C SER A 888 -136.16 -37.59 -84.83
N GLN A 889 -135.06 -38.04 -84.21
CA GLN A 889 -134.97 -39.32 -83.47
C GLN A 889 -134.10 -39.18 -82.19
N SER A 890 -134.60 -39.68 -81.04
CA SER A 890 -133.89 -39.93 -79.74
C SER A 890 -132.92 -38.85 -79.20
N LYS A 891 -133.07 -38.19 -78.04
CA LYS A 891 -133.83 -38.40 -76.79
C LYS A 891 -133.49 -39.66 -75.94
N SER A 892 -132.39 -39.62 -75.17
CA SER A 892 -132.33 -39.95 -73.71
C SER A 892 -130.89 -40.04 -73.14
N THR A 893 -130.63 -39.28 -72.06
CA THR A 893 -130.00 -39.64 -70.73
C THR A 893 -129.32 -41.02 -70.53
N ILE A 894 -128.29 -41.22 -69.66
CA ILE A 894 -128.07 -40.69 -68.28
C ILE A 894 -126.56 -40.70 -67.82
N GLU A 895 -126.30 -40.44 -66.51
CA GLU A 895 -125.04 -40.28 -65.71
C GLU A 895 -123.91 -41.37 -65.84
N GLY A 896 -122.67 -41.24 -65.31
CA GLY A 896 -121.94 -40.16 -64.57
C GLY A 896 -120.71 -40.65 -63.73
N LEU A 897 -119.87 -39.72 -63.19
CA LEU A 897 -118.73 -39.87 -62.21
C LEU A 897 -117.46 -40.65 -62.70
N ARG A 898 -116.20 -40.40 -62.27
CA ARG A 898 -115.63 -40.04 -60.94
C ARG A 898 -114.35 -39.14 -61.04
N ALA A 899 -113.58 -38.95 -59.94
CA ALA A 899 -112.75 -37.74 -59.67
C ALA A 899 -111.26 -37.99 -59.18
N PRO A 900 -110.39 -36.95 -59.04
CA PRO A 900 -108.92 -37.00 -58.74
C PRO A 900 -108.61 -36.83 -57.20
N PRO A 901 -107.64 -36.06 -56.62
CA PRO A 901 -106.33 -35.41 -57.01
C PRO A 901 -105.17 -35.45 -55.95
N ALA A 902 -104.01 -34.78 -56.21
CA ALA A 902 -103.14 -33.98 -55.28
C ALA A 902 -101.88 -33.47 -56.06
N SER A 903 -101.24 -32.29 -55.91
CA SER A 903 -101.01 -31.28 -54.82
C SER A 903 -99.85 -31.62 -53.85
N GLY A 904 -98.94 -30.72 -53.39
CA GLY A 904 -98.88 -29.24 -53.49
C GLY A 904 -97.47 -28.62 -53.21
N ILE A 905 -97.42 -27.40 -52.63
CA ILE A 905 -96.26 -26.44 -52.66
C ILE A 905 -95.90 -25.92 -51.23
N ALA A 906 -94.75 -25.20 -51.08
CA ALA A 906 -94.36 -24.24 -49.99
C ALA A 906 -93.45 -24.79 -48.85
N SER A 907 -92.79 -24.00 -47.97
CA SER A 907 -92.15 -22.64 -47.95
C SER A 907 -91.61 -22.38 -46.51
N ILE A 908 -91.33 -21.11 -46.12
CA ILE A 908 -90.94 -20.58 -44.78
C ILE A 908 -89.41 -20.59 -44.48
N VAL A 909 -88.93 -19.59 -43.70
CA VAL A 909 -87.53 -19.11 -43.67
C VAL A 909 -87.08 -18.56 -42.30
N THR A 910 -85.94 -19.03 -41.76
CA THR A 910 -85.11 -18.42 -40.68
C THR A 910 -83.70 -19.04 -40.68
N GLY A 911 -82.58 -18.38 -40.37
CA GLY A 911 -82.35 -16.93 -40.17
C GLY A 911 -81.21 -16.59 -39.19
N SER A 912 -80.09 -16.03 -39.67
CA SER A 912 -79.16 -15.16 -38.90
C SER A 912 -78.16 -14.44 -39.84
N ALA A 913 -77.54 -13.35 -39.36
CA ALA A 913 -76.62 -12.47 -40.11
C ALA A 913 -75.16 -12.57 -39.58
N GLY A 914 -74.12 -12.04 -40.24
CA GLY A 914 -74.14 -11.15 -41.41
C GLY A 914 -72.79 -10.96 -42.12
N ALA A 915 -72.69 -9.90 -42.91
CA ALA A 915 -71.60 -9.57 -43.85
C ALA A 915 -70.56 -8.58 -43.22
N ALA A 916 -69.49 -8.09 -43.88
CA ALA A 916 -69.16 -8.09 -45.32
C ALA A 916 -67.65 -7.95 -45.66
N LEU A 917 -67.28 -8.51 -46.81
CA LEU A 917 -66.40 -7.98 -47.89
C LEU A 917 -65.22 -7.01 -47.58
N ALA A 918 -64.00 -7.57 -47.65
CA ALA A 918 -62.98 -7.23 -48.67
C ALA A 918 -62.36 -5.77 -48.67
N PRO A 919 -61.51 -5.34 -49.64
CA PRO A 919 -60.08 -5.16 -49.31
C PRO A 919 -59.36 -3.88 -49.80
N GLY A 920 -58.26 -3.53 -49.13
CA GLY A 920 -57.04 -3.02 -49.80
C GLY A 920 -56.63 -1.54 -49.61
N ALA A 921 -55.30 -1.36 -49.45
CA ALA A 921 -54.46 -0.19 -49.76
C ALA A 921 -54.71 1.18 -49.08
N GLY A 922 -53.63 1.98 -49.03
CA GLY A 922 -53.66 3.40 -48.70
C GLY A 922 -53.41 3.72 -47.22
N GLY A 923 -52.43 4.59 -46.95
CA GLY A 923 -52.20 5.18 -45.62
C GLY A 923 -52.02 6.69 -45.73
N LEU A 924 -52.12 7.40 -44.60
CA LEU A 924 -51.71 8.79 -44.46
C LEU A 924 -51.33 9.13 -43.01
N SER A 925 -50.72 10.30 -42.80
CA SER A 925 -50.00 10.69 -41.58
C SER A 925 -50.83 11.45 -40.55
N GLY A 926 -50.53 11.24 -39.25
CA GLY A 926 -50.94 12.12 -38.16
C GLY A 926 -50.19 11.78 -36.85
N PRO A 927 -49.43 12.71 -36.23
CA PRO A 927 -48.66 12.41 -35.03
C PRO A 927 -49.51 12.54 -33.75
N MET A 928 -49.48 11.52 -32.88
CA MET A 928 -50.04 11.61 -31.52
C MET A 928 -48.91 11.51 -30.50
N GLN A 929 -48.66 12.62 -29.79
CA GLN A 929 -47.53 12.77 -28.87
C GLN A 929 -47.88 12.19 -27.49
N VAL A 930 -47.56 10.92 -27.28
CA VAL A 930 -47.71 10.26 -25.97
C VAL A 930 -46.55 10.67 -25.05
N VAL A 931 -46.87 11.18 -23.86
CA VAL A 931 -45.89 11.49 -22.82
C VAL A 931 -45.55 10.20 -22.08
N ASP A 932 -44.31 9.72 -22.21
CA ASP A 932 -43.82 8.53 -21.52
C ASP A 932 -43.91 8.69 -20.00
N SER A 933 -44.59 7.74 -19.33
CA SER A 933 -44.52 7.62 -17.88
C SER A 933 -43.09 7.24 -17.45
N PRO A 934 -42.43 7.99 -16.53
CA PRO A 934 -41.08 7.68 -16.06
C PRO A 934 -40.96 6.27 -15.47
N LEU A 935 -42.02 5.80 -14.79
CA LEU A 935 -42.09 4.46 -14.20
C LEU A 935 -41.99 3.34 -15.27
N LEU A 936 -42.58 3.57 -16.45
CA LEU A 936 -42.53 2.62 -17.56
C LEU A 936 -41.12 2.54 -18.16
N ARG A 937 -40.42 3.68 -18.27
CA ARG A 937 -39.00 3.70 -18.71
C ARG A 937 -38.11 2.94 -17.72
N GLN A 938 -38.27 3.19 -16.42
CA GLN A 938 -37.53 2.49 -15.37
C GLN A 938 -37.82 0.97 -15.36
N GLN A 939 -39.07 0.57 -15.55
CA GLN A 939 -39.46 -0.84 -15.69
C GLN A 939 -38.83 -1.49 -16.93
N VAL A 940 -38.80 -0.79 -18.07
CA VAL A 940 -38.15 -1.27 -19.30
C VAL A 940 -36.63 -1.41 -19.12
N GLU A 941 -35.96 -0.52 -18.38
CA GLU A 941 -34.54 -0.65 -18.07
C GLU A 941 -34.25 -1.82 -17.11
N ALA A 942 -35.05 -2.00 -16.06
CA ALA A 942 -34.94 -3.16 -15.17
C ALA A 942 -35.16 -4.49 -15.93
N GLN A 943 -36.15 -4.54 -16.82
CA GLN A 943 -36.40 -5.71 -17.68
C GLN A 943 -35.25 -5.93 -18.68
N ARG A 944 -34.69 -4.88 -19.28
CA ARG A 944 -33.49 -4.98 -20.15
C ARG A 944 -32.29 -5.52 -19.37
N LEU A 945 -32.11 -5.15 -18.11
CA LEU A 945 -31.04 -5.66 -17.25
C LEU A 945 -31.24 -7.15 -16.92
N GLY A 946 -32.47 -7.55 -16.58
CA GLY A 946 -32.83 -8.96 -16.37
C GLY A 946 -32.64 -9.82 -17.62
N ILE A 947 -33.05 -9.32 -18.79
CA ILE A 947 -32.83 -9.97 -20.09
C ILE A 947 -31.33 -10.07 -20.41
N LYS A 948 -30.53 -9.03 -20.09
CA LYS A 948 -29.06 -9.06 -20.24
C LYS A 948 -28.43 -10.12 -19.34
N HIS A 949 -28.87 -10.25 -18.08
CA HIS A 949 -28.42 -11.30 -17.16
C HIS A 949 -28.75 -12.70 -17.69
N LEU A 950 -30.01 -12.95 -18.04
CA LEU A 950 -30.46 -14.24 -18.60
C LEU A 950 -29.75 -14.58 -19.92
N LYS A 951 -29.48 -13.59 -20.78
CA LYS A 951 -28.71 -13.77 -22.01
C LYS A 951 -27.25 -14.13 -21.73
N ASN A 952 -26.63 -13.51 -20.71
CA ASN A 952 -25.27 -13.84 -20.30
C ASN A 952 -25.17 -15.26 -19.73
N GLU A 953 -26.11 -15.68 -18.89
CA GLU A 953 -26.18 -17.07 -18.38
C GLU A 953 -26.45 -18.09 -19.50
N ASN A 954 -27.37 -17.79 -20.41
CA ASN A 954 -27.65 -18.66 -21.56
C ASN A 954 -26.42 -18.79 -22.48
N ASN A 955 -25.64 -17.71 -22.64
CA ASN A 955 -24.35 -17.73 -23.34
C ASN A 955 -23.29 -18.53 -22.57
N ARG A 956 -23.20 -18.40 -21.24
CA ARG A 956 -22.26 -19.17 -20.39
C ARG A 956 -22.50 -20.67 -20.56
N LEU A 957 -23.75 -21.12 -20.44
CA LEU A 957 -24.15 -22.52 -20.58
C LEU A 957 -23.93 -23.04 -22.01
N LYS A 958 -24.28 -22.26 -23.05
CA LYS A 958 -23.99 -22.63 -24.45
C LYS A 958 -22.48 -22.73 -24.74
N ALA A 959 -21.69 -21.86 -24.14
CA ALA A 959 -20.23 -21.86 -24.28
C ALA A 959 -19.53 -22.91 -23.39
N GLU A 960 -20.23 -23.58 -22.48
CA GLU A 960 -19.64 -24.47 -21.47
C GLU A 960 -18.85 -25.62 -22.09
N LYS A 961 -19.38 -26.29 -23.12
CA LYS A 961 -18.66 -27.33 -23.87
C LYS A 961 -17.38 -26.80 -24.53
N MET A 962 -17.44 -25.59 -25.13
CA MET A 962 -16.29 -24.96 -25.78
C MET A 962 -15.24 -24.49 -24.75
N ARG A 963 -15.69 -23.99 -23.60
CA ARG A 963 -14.84 -23.62 -22.45
C ARG A 963 -14.15 -24.84 -21.86
N ALA A 964 -14.85 -25.96 -21.72
CA ALA A 964 -14.28 -27.23 -21.27
C ALA A 964 -13.26 -27.79 -22.29
N GLN A 965 -13.55 -27.72 -23.59
CA GLN A 965 -12.58 -28.09 -24.63
C GLN A 965 -11.33 -27.21 -24.57
N LEU A 966 -11.47 -25.88 -24.46
CA LEU A 966 -10.33 -24.97 -24.33
C LEU A 966 -9.54 -25.20 -23.03
N ALA A 967 -10.21 -25.43 -21.91
CA ALA A 967 -9.58 -25.73 -20.61
C ALA A 967 -8.97 -27.13 -20.52
N SER A 968 -9.28 -28.04 -21.46
CA SER A 968 -8.63 -29.35 -21.57
C SER A 968 -7.26 -29.28 -22.25
N LEU A 969 -6.91 -28.14 -22.86
CA LEU A 969 -5.59 -27.88 -23.43
C LEU A 969 -4.63 -27.35 -22.34
N PRO A 970 -3.33 -27.70 -22.37
CA PRO A 970 -2.37 -27.19 -21.41
C PRO A 970 -2.19 -25.66 -21.56
N PRO A 971 -2.13 -24.89 -20.47
CA PRO A 971 -2.09 -23.43 -20.52
C PRO A 971 -0.74 -22.92 -21.05
N LEU A 972 -0.77 -22.24 -22.19
CA LEU A 972 0.41 -21.69 -22.86
C LEU A 972 1.04 -20.53 -22.09
N HIS A 973 2.08 -20.83 -21.31
CA HIS A 973 2.93 -19.83 -20.67
C HIS A 973 4.14 -19.53 -21.55
N VAL A 974 4.10 -18.40 -22.26
CA VAL A 974 5.27 -17.92 -23.02
C VAL A 974 6.35 -17.40 -22.06
N PRO A 975 7.61 -17.87 -22.16
CA PRO A 975 8.72 -17.27 -21.43
C PRO A 975 8.89 -15.79 -21.79
N LYS A 976 9.35 -14.96 -20.84
CA LYS A 976 9.75 -13.58 -21.12
C LYS A 976 11.00 -13.57 -22.01
N LEU A 977 10.80 -13.53 -23.32
CA LEU A 977 11.87 -13.39 -24.31
C LEU A 977 12.37 -11.94 -24.30
N HIS A 978 13.55 -11.72 -23.72
CA HIS A 978 14.22 -10.42 -23.80
C HIS A 978 14.67 -10.17 -25.24
N LEU A 979 14.20 -9.06 -25.84
CA LEU A 979 14.57 -8.68 -27.20
C LEU A 979 16.06 -8.34 -27.25
N ARG A 980 16.83 -9.09 -28.03
CA ARG A 980 18.27 -8.87 -28.19
C ARG A 980 18.54 -7.78 -29.22
N GLU A 981 18.28 -6.53 -28.84
CA GLU A 981 18.86 -5.40 -29.56
C GLU A 981 20.38 -5.39 -29.34
N ALA A 982 21.12 -5.09 -30.41
CA ALA A 982 22.57 -5.13 -30.40
C ALA A 982 23.15 -3.99 -31.23
N THR A 983 23.50 -2.88 -30.57
CA THR A 983 24.69 -2.07 -30.88
C THR A 983 24.92 -0.99 -29.82
N SER A 984 26.18 -0.59 -29.66
CA SER A 984 26.67 0.47 -28.75
C SER A 984 26.53 0.22 -27.23
N SER A 985 27.29 0.99 -26.47
CA SER A 985 27.50 0.86 -25.02
C SER A 985 26.75 1.93 -24.21
N SER A 986 26.75 1.80 -22.88
CA SER A 986 26.27 2.77 -21.87
C SER A 986 24.75 2.95 -21.70
N SER A 987 24.04 1.85 -21.43
CA SER A 987 22.82 1.87 -20.59
C SER A 987 22.69 0.56 -19.80
N PRO A 988 22.31 0.58 -18.51
CA PRO A 988 21.99 -0.65 -17.78
C PRO A 988 20.72 -1.31 -18.38
N PRO A 989 20.65 -2.65 -18.44
CA PRO A 989 19.52 -3.34 -19.06
C PRO A 989 18.22 -3.19 -18.26
N ALA A 990 17.11 -3.02 -18.98
CA ALA A 990 15.79 -2.74 -18.39
C ALA A 990 15.27 -3.84 -17.44
N GLU A 991 14.39 -3.41 -16.53
CA GLU A 991 14.11 -4.11 -15.28
C GLU A 991 13.39 -5.46 -15.44
N GLY A 992 14.09 -6.54 -15.06
CA GLY A 992 13.53 -7.86 -14.82
C GLY A 992 13.49 -8.18 -13.32
N THR A 993 12.53 -9.02 -12.91
CA THR A 993 12.14 -9.36 -11.52
C THR A 993 13.19 -10.15 -10.70
N LEU A 994 14.48 -9.96 -10.96
CA LEU A 994 15.60 -10.66 -10.31
C LEU A 994 16.42 -9.77 -9.35
N HIS A 995 16.36 -8.44 -9.48
CA HIS A 995 17.12 -7.50 -8.65
C HIS A 995 16.37 -7.02 -7.40
N GLY A 996 15.81 -7.96 -6.62
CA GLY A 996 15.26 -7.65 -5.30
C GLY A 996 16.34 -7.18 -4.31
N ILE A 997 15.96 -6.44 -3.27
CA ILE A 997 16.87 -5.95 -2.21
C ILE A 997 17.74 -7.07 -1.65
N LEU A 998 17.12 -8.24 -1.44
CA LEU A 998 17.79 -9.44 -0.93
C LEU A 998 18.85 -10.02 -1.88
N TYR A 999 18.70 -9.85 -3.20
CA TYR A 999 19.73 -10.24 -4.17
C TYR A 999 20.97 -9.34 -4.01
N ARG A 1000 20.76 -8.02 -3.91
CA ARG A 1000 21.86 -7.05 -3.66
C ARG A 1000 22.55 -7.31 -2.32
N LYS A 1001 21.80 -7.55 -1.23
CA LYS A 1001 22.36 -8.01 0.06
C LYS A 1001 23.25 -9.24 -0.13
N THR A 1002 22.76 -10.25 -0.85
CA THR A 1002 23.47 -11.54 -1.07
C THR A 1002 24.74 -11.36 -1.91
N GLU A 1003 24.68 -10.52 -2.95
CA GLU A 1003 25.82 -10.20 -3.81
C GLU A 1003 26.91 -9.40 -3.06
N GLN A 1004 26.51 -8.40 -2.25
CA GLN A 1004 27.43 -7.64 -1.39
C GLN A 1004 28.09 -8.52 -0.31
N LEU A 1005 27.33 -9.43 0.30
CA LEU A 1005 27.87 -10.44 1.22
C LEU A 1005 28.84 -11.38 0.49
N LEU A 1006 28.48 -11.89 -0.68
CA LEU A 1006 29.35 -12.76 -1.49
C LEU A 1006 30.66 -12.06 -1.89
N GLY A 1007 30.59 -10.81 -2.35
CA GLY A 1007 31.76 -9.99 -2.66
C GLY A 1007 32.66 -9.76 -1.44
N THR A 1008 32.05 -9.53 -0.26
CA THR A 1008 32.78 -9.40 1.01
C THR A 1008 33.46 -10.71 1.42
N LEU A 1009 32.75 -11.85 1.35
CA LEU A 1009 33.34 -13.18 1.63
C LEU A 1009 34.45 -13.54 0.65
N LEU A 1010 34.28 -13.28 -0.65
CA LEU A 1010 35.30 -13.52 -1.67
C LEU A 1010 36.55 -12.65 -1.42
N LYS A 1011 36.36 -11.38 -1.01
CA LYS A 1011 37.46 -10.50 -0.62
C LYS A 1011 38.18 -11.03 0.62
N MET A 1012 37.45 -11.34 1.70
CA MET A 1012 38.03 -11.87 2.95
C MET A 1012 38.80 -13.18 2.72
N THR A 1013 38.24 -14.12 1.95
CA THR A 1013 38.89 -15.41 1.65
C THR A 1013 40.09 -15.26 0.71
N ALA A 1014 40.11 -14.27 -0.18
CA ALA A 1014 41.28 -13.93 -1.00
C ALA A 1014 42.38 -13.16 -0.22
N THR A 1015 42.04 -12.50 0.89
CA THR A 1015 42.99 -11.68 1.68
C THR A 1015 43.36 -12.26 3.04
N VAL A 1016 43.20 -13.57 3.25
CA VAL A 1016 43.64 -14.24 4.50
C VAL A 1016 45.16 -14.08 4.66
N LYS A 1017 45.58 -13.48 5.77
CA LYS A 1017 46.98 -13.34 6.18
C LYS A 1017 47.21 -14.02 7.53
N VAL A 1018 48.43 -14.49 7.76
CA VAL A 1018 48.87 -14.92 9.09
C VAL A 1018 48.99 -13.70 10.00
N VAL A 1019 48.57 -13.83 11.26
CA VAL A 1019 48.65 -12.75 12.27
C VAL A 1019 50.12 -12.38 12.52
N ASP A 1020 50.44 -11.08 12.44
CA ASP A 1020 51.79 -10.57 12.66
C ASP A 1020 52.08 -10.40 14.16
N ILE A 1021 52.89 -11.30 14.71
CA ILE A 1021 53.32 -11.30 16.11
C ILE A 1021 54.53 -10.40 16.40
N THR A 1022 55.03 -9.61 15.43
CA THR A 1022 56.25 -8.81 15.59
C THR A 1022 56.05 -7.49 16.34
N GLY A 1023 54.81 -7.12 16.68
CA GLY A 1023 54.49 -5.97 17.54
C GLY A 1023 54.79 -4.59 16.93
N LYS A 1024 55.02 -4.50 15.62
CA LYS A 1024 55.42 -3.25 14.93
C LYS A 1024 54.27 -2.31 14.58
N THR A 1025 53.03 -2.77 14.73
CA THR A 1025 51.80 -1.97 14.58
C THR A 1025 50.80 -2.42 15.63
N PRO A 1026 50.08 -1.51 16.32
CA PRO A 1026 48.89 -1.89 17.06
C PRO A 1026 47.82 -2.31 16.04
N GLY A 1027 47.44 -3.59 16.05
CA GLY A 1027 46.44 -4.15 15.15
C GLY A 1027 45.47 -5.00 15.95
N ASP A 1028 44.18 -4.73 15.78
CA ASP A 1028 43.10 -5.46 16.46
C ASP A 1028 43.08 -6.93 16.01
N CYS A 1029 43.28 -7.82 16.97
CA CYS A 1029 43.41 -9.26 16.75
C CYS A 1029 42.31 -10.06 17.46
N GLU A 1030 41.05 -9.64 17.33
CA GLU A 1030 39.88 -10.49 17.61
C GLU A 1030 38.64 -9.99 16.83
N GLY A 1031 37.78 -10.90 16.36
CA GLY A 1031 36.46 -10.56 15.77
C GLY A 1031 36.08 -11.21 14.43
N CYS A 1032 36.99 -11.32 13.46
CA CYS A 1032 36.64 -11.62 12.04
C CYS A 1032 36.13 -13.05 11.70
N VAL A 1033 35.88 -13.93 12.68
CA VAL A 1033 35.53 -15.35 12.42
C VAL A 1033 34.07 -15.69 12.75
N HIS A 1034 33.38 -14.95 13.63
CA HIS A 1034 32.15 -15.45 14.25
C HIS A 1034 30.82 -15.15 13.52
N ASN A 1035 30.74 -14.08 12.72
CA ASN A 1035 29.46 -13.53 12.25
C ASN A 1035 28.93 -14.05 10.89
N ILE A 1036 29.51 -15.12 10.33
CA ILE A 1036 29.18 -15.60 8.97
C ILE A 1036 28.07 -16.70 8.96
N LYS A 1037 27.62 -17.20 10.12
CA LYS A 1037 26.64 -18.31 10.21
C LYS A 1037 25.30 -17.93 10.87
N SER A 1038 24.36 -17.36 10.10
CA SER A 1038 22.90 -17.62 10.22
C SER A 1038 22.05 -16.79 9.24
N LEU A 1039 22.24 -15.47 9.26
CA LEU A 1039 21.17 -14.50 8.93
C LEU A 1039 20.60 -14.58 7.50
N SER A 1040 21.41 -14.85 6.47
CA SER A 1040 20.96 -14.74 5.07
C SER A 1040 20.07 -15.90 4.57
N GLN A 1041 20.08 -17.07 5.22
CA GLN A 1041 19.36 -18.24 4.69
C GLN A 1041 17.84 -18.21 4.97
N GLY A 1042 17.43 -17.59 6.09
CA GLY A 1042 16.01 -17.44 6.45
C GLY A 1042 15.27 -16.50 5.50
N GLU A 1043 15.76 -15.27 5.35
CA GLU A 1043 15.20 -14.26 4.43
C GLU A 1043 15.05 -14.81 3.00
N VAL A 1044 16.06 -15.54 2.51
CA VAL A 1044 16.05 -16.14 1.16
C VAL A 1044 15.05 -17.28 1.03
N ALA A 1045 14.83 -18.06 2.09
CA ALA A 1045 13.78 -19.08 2.08
C ALA A 1045 12.38 -18.46 2.02
N GLU A 1046 12.09 -17.44 2.83
CA GLU A 1046 10.80 -16.75 2.85
C GLU A 1046 10.52 -16.00 1.54
N HIS A 1047 11.50 -15.28 0.99
CA HIS A 1047 11.35 -14.59 -0.30
C HIS A 1047 11.07 -15.58 -1.46
N VAL A 1048 11.70 -16.75 -1.44
CA VAL A 1048 11.45 -17.81 -2.45
C VAL A 1048 10.06 -18.45 -2.29
N VAL A 1049 9.50 -18.48 -1.08
CA VAL A 1049 8.15 -18.99 -0.80
C VAL A 1049 7.06 -17.97 -1.17
N SER A 1050 7.28 -16.69 -0.88
CA SER A 1050 6.31 -15.63 -1.18
C SER A 1050 6.19 -15.30 -2.68
N GLN A 1051 7.29 -15.39 -3.43
CA GLN A 1051 7.30 -15.16 -4.89
C GLN A 1051 6.64 -16.30 -5.72
N GLN A 1052 6.39 -17.46 -5.11
CA GLN A 1052 5.86 -18.65 -5.81
C GLN A 1052 4.38 -18.89 -5.43
N PRO A 1053 3.41 -18.64 -6.34
CA PRO A 1053 1.99 -18.85 -6.03
C PRO A 1053 1.70 -20.27 -5.56
N GLY A 1054 1.05 -20.39 -4.39
CA GLY A 1054 0.70 -21.68 -3.77
C GLY A 1054 1.83 -22.35 -2.96
N ALA A 1055 2.99 -21.72 -2.77
CA ALA A 1055 4.08 -22.29 -1.96
C ALA A 1055 4.00 -21.98 -0.45
N LYS A 1056 3.21 -20.98 -0.04
CA LYS A 1056 2.99 -20.57 1.36
C LYS A 1056 1.85 -21.36 2.02
N VAL A 1057 2.02 -21.76 3.27
CA VAL A 1057 0.94 -22.25 4.16
C VAL A 1057 0.12 -21.07 4.69
N SER A 1058 -1.21 -21.21 4.76
CA SER A 1058 -2.07 -20.21 5.40
C SER A 1058 -1.80 -20.20 6.90
N SER A 1059 -1.22 -19.12 7.40
CA SER A 1059 -0.82 -18.93 8.80
C SER A 1059 -0.64 -17.45 9.10
N ASP A 1060 -1.18 -17.01 10.24
CA ASP A 1060 -1.35 -15.57 10.53
C ASP A 1060 -0.08 -14.89 11.06
N PHE A 1061 0.83 -15.66 11.66
CA PHE A 1061 2.02 -15.13 12.35
C PHE A 1061 3.29 -15.01 11.48
N ALA A 1062 3.46 -15.87 10.47
CA ALA A 1062 4.71 -15.96 9.69
C ALA A 1062 4.51 -16.65 8.32
N THR A 1063 5.58 -16.73 7.50
CA THR A 1063 5.58 -17.47 6.23
C THR A 1063 6.23 -18.84 6.37
N PHE A 1064 5.41 -19.90 6.37
CA PHE A 1064 5.89 -21.27 6.30
C PHE A 1064 5.77 -21.85 4.89
N PRO A 1065 6.77 -22.62 4.39
CA PRO A 1065 6.67 -23.34 3.12
C PRO A 1065 5.74 -24.56 3.25
N ILE A 1066 4.90 -24.80 2.25
CA ILE A 1066 4.07 -26.01 2.20
C ILE A 1066 4.92 -27.26 1.92
N SER A 1067 4.61 -28.39 2.57
CA SER A 1067 5.43 -29.62 2.51
C SER A 1067 5.69 -30.13 1.09
N SER A 1068 4.73 -29.96 0.17
CA SER A 1068 4.90 -30.31 -1.24
C SER A 1068 5.92 -29.42 -1.97
N PHE A 1069 6.02 -28.14 -1.62
CA PHE A 1069 7.02 -27.22 -2.19
C PHE A 1069 8.44 -27.54 -1.71
N VAL A 1070 8.61 -27.90 -0.43
CA VAL A 1070 9.90 -28.33 0.12
C VAL A 1070 10.40 -29.59 -0.61
N LYS A 1071 9.55 -30.62 -0.71
CA LYS A 1071 9.88 -31.87 -1.41
C LYS A 1071 10.20 -31.65 -2.89
N ALA A 1072 9.44 -30.81 -3.59
CA ALA A 1072 9.72 -30.45 -4.98
C ALA A 1072 11.03 -29.65 -5.15
N LYS A 1073 11.42 -28.84 -4.16
CA LYS A 1073 12.69 -28.10 -4.14
C LYS A 1073 13.88 -29.03 -3.92
N GLU A 1074 13.74 -30.04 -3.05
CA GLU A 1074 14.73 -31.11 -2.84
C GLU A 1074 14.89 -31.99 -4.08
N GLU A 1075 13.78 -32.46 -4.67
CA GLU A 1075 13.80 -33.22 -5.93
C GLU A 1075 14.48 -32.43 -7.06
N LYS A 1076 14.19 -31.12 -7.17
CA LYS A 1076 14.85 -30.22 -8.14
C LYS A 1076 16.36 -30.08 -7.92
N GLN A 1077 16.88 -30.27 -6.71
CA GLN A 1077 18.33 -30.31 -6.44
C GLN A 1077 18.96 -31.65 -6.84
N GLY A 1078 18.26 -32.77 -6.64
CA GLY A 1078 18.68 -34.10 -7.14
C GLY A 1078 18.54 -34.26 -8.66
N GLY A 1079 17.71 -33.44 -9.29
CA GLY A 1079 17.38 -33.52 -10.72
C GLY A 1079 16.32 -34.58 -11.01
N THR A 1080 16.16 -34.94 -12.29
CA THR A 1080 15.08 -35.84 -12.72
C THR A 1080 15.23 -37.24 -12.12
N VAL A 1081 14.27 -37.65 -11.29
CA VAL A 1081 14.23 -39.02 -10.72
C VAL A 1081 14.19 -40.07 -11.83
N PHE A 1082 15.04 -41.10 -11.71
CA PHE A 1082 15.06 -42.22 -12.64
C PHE A 1082 13.97 -43.25 -12.27
N VAL A 1083 12.95 -43.38 -13.13
CA VAL A 1083 11.79 -44.25 -12.86
C VAL A 1083 11.93 -45.64 -13.49
N GLY A 1084 12.77 -45.81 -14.52
CA GLY A 1084 13.00 -47.12 -15.15
C GLY A 1084 13.70 -47.05 -16.51
N ARG A 1085 14.04 -48.22 -17.06
CA ARG A 1085 14.66 -48.39 -18.38
C ARG A 1085 13.76 -49.27 -19.27
N VAL A 1086 13.39 -48.77 -20.44
CA VAL A 1086 12.84 -49.58 -21.53
C VAL A 1086 13.99 -50.02 -22.43
N ALA A 1087 14.05 -51.30 -22.79
CA ALA A 1087 15.00 -51.83 -23.74
C ALA A 1087 14.29 -52.07 -25.09
N ILE A 1088 14.79 -51.44 -26.15
CA ILE A 1088 14.29 -51.63 -27.52
C ILE A 1088 15.31 -52.52 -28.26
N PRO A 1089 14.87 -53.59 -28.98
CA PRO A 1089 15.79 -54.43 -29.74
C PRO A 1089 16.56 -53.64 -30.81
N CYS A 1090 17.89 -53.80 -30.85
CA CYS A 1090 18.75 -53.20 -31.86
C CYS A 1090 19.83 -54.19 -32.33
N ALA A 1091 20.52 -53.87 -33.43
CA ALA A 1091 21.64 -54.67 -33.90
C ALA A 1091 22.84 -54.58 -32.92
N LYS A 1092 23.55 -55.70 -32.73
CA LYS A 1092 24.74 -55.75 -31.86
C LYS A 1092 25.78 -54.73 -32.33
N GLY A 1093 26.17 -53.83 -31.42
CA GLY A 1093 27.09 -52.72 -31.72
C GLY A 1093 26.42 -51.38 -32.04
N GLN A 1094 25.09 -51.29 -32.05
CA GLN A 1094 24.34 -50.02 -32.22
C GLN A 1094 23.55 -49.60 -30.96
N GLU A 1095 23.96 -50.08 -29.79
CA GLU A 1095 23.31 -49.77 -28.50
C GLU A 1095 23.50 -48.29 -28.13
N GLN A 1096 22.39 -47.54 -28.05
CA GLN A 1096 22.38 -46.14 -27.60
C GLN A 1096 21.54 -45.96 -26.33
N VAL A 1097 21.97 -45.06 -25.45
CA VAL A 1097 21.29 -44.75 -24.18
C VAL A 1097 20.73 -43.34 -24.23
N HIS A 1098 19.43 -43.21 -24.39
CA HIS A 1098 18.74 -41.92 -24.40
C HIS A 1098 18.11 -41.62 -23.02
N ARG A 1099 18.54 -40.53 -22.37
CA ARG A 1099 17.94 -40.04 -21.12
C ARG A 1099 16.67 -39.23 -21.40
N LEU A 1100 15.57 -39.93 -21.63
CA LEU A 1100 14.25 -39.33 -21.82
C LEU A 1100 13.71 -38.82 -20.47
N VAL A 1101 13.17 -37.60 -20.48
CA VAL A 1101 12.46 -36.99 -19.34
C VAL A 1101 11.00 -36.82 -19.73
N LEU A 1102 10.11 -37.47 -18.98
CA LEU A 1102 8.67 -37.51 -19.26
C LEU A 1102 7.87 -36.91 -18.09
N SER A 1103 6.76 -36.25 -18.41
CA SER A 1103 5.76 -35.90 -17.38
C SER A 1103 5.05 -37.17 -16.89
N GLN A 1104 4.43 -37.11 -15.72
CA GLN A 1104 3.64 -38.24 -15.19
C GLN A 1104 2.52 -38.67 -16.17
N GLN A 1105 1.91 -37.73 -16.88
CA GLN A 1105 0.89 -38.01 -17.90
C GLN A 1105 1.49 -38.75 -19.12
N HIS A 1106 2.63 -38.29 -19.64
CA HIS A 1106 3.31 -38.97 -20.75
C HIS A 1106 3.83 -40.35 -20.34
N LEU A 1107 4.33 -40.50 -19.11
CA LEU A 1107 4.75 -41.80 -18.57
C LEU A 1107 3.57 -42.77 -18.43
N GLN A 1108 2.41 -42.31 -17.95
CA GLN A 1108 1.19 -43.12 -17.94
C GLN A 1108 0.72 -43.50 -19.35
N GLN A 1109 0.83 -42.59 -20.32
CA GLN A 1109 0.49 -42.87 -21.72
C GLN A 1109 1.43 -43.93 -22.32
N VAL A 1110 2.75 -43.78 -22.15
CA VAL A 1110 3.75 -44.78 -22.56
C VAL A 1110 3.51 -46.12 -21.86
N HIS A 1111 3.19 -46.12 -20.57
CA HIS A 1111 2.89 -47.36 -19.84
C HIS A 1111 1.64 -48.08 -20.37
N ARG A 1112 0.56 -47.35 -20.69
CA ARG A 1112 -0.62 -47.92 -21.37
C ARG A 1112 -0.29 -48.47 -22.76
N LEU A 1113 0.54 -47.76 -23.53
CA LEU A 1113 1.01 -48.17 -24.87
C LEU A 1113 2.08 -49.27 -24.86
N LEU A 1114 2.52 -49.73 -23.69
CA LEU A 1114 3.39 -50.90 -23.50
C LEU A 1114 2.66 -52.09 -22.82
N ILE A 1115 1.37 -51.91 -22.51
CA ILE A 1115 0.47 -52.94 -21.95
C ILE A 1115 -0.61 -53.34 -22.96
N ALA A 1116 -0.99 -52.43 -23.86
CA ALA A 1116 -1.84 -52.68 -25.03
C ALA A 1116 -1.02 -53.24 -26.23
#